data_AF-A0A9P9NPT0-F1
#
_entry.id   AF-A0A9P9NPT0-F1
#
_cell.length_a   1.000
_cell.length_b   1.000
_cell.length_c   1.000
_cell.angle_alpha   90.00
_cell.angle_beta   90.00
_cell.angle_gamma   90.00
#
_symmetry.space_group_name_H-M   'P 1'
#
loop_
_entity.id
_entity.type
_entity.pdbx_description
1 polymer ?
#
loop_
_entity_poly.entity_id
_entity_poly.type
_entity_poly.pdbx_seq_one_letter_code
_entity_poly.pdbx_strand_id
1 'polypeptide(L)'
;MLETEEVYHGFWKPWTDFNRHAWRRQITIAEDQSRIILGVVVALLALASPAAYIVLNRFIVRIWASVESIYLSHNSRRPVALEAEPNESHRMLPRSPRRSFYPLIRETWKCSRTPDFALVSLVLLSWKMVTHAPPLAPVDSQLTAPRLIAARIDHSPIPGTTGTTGTPRMDPFDEVYTGFRWENIKARWVETVIVIILWLFSAITFGLIIWGSIASTNLISESIALSASVDCGVWVMGGEKASPNCTTGLNYLQELESSEYAKRCYRSSTGADGCNFFVAQDMPYTEVHDDACPFANELCLLGQSSAYTMRTELISSKSLGINVPKGMLFNRSTTCVPIERKDFAFASNESLSYNYGPSGMSDSTWTTTKNTWPMFPGYEVATFCNQGGSSGDWQPIPGFNSERYRFTTLMFVQSQNNYHTQPLKDPIFPANALVTPPPLRGKPLYYNADPFATVLACVDRASICTLSGDFCWSGNLDKPPKALNPTSHIEKMGYYMLDISLRRSSVCNSISMRGGNALDATSKMQSNITLPVSLPLSSTQWKVEAKALFETSLARIQIELRDYVRGRGANECNFANRIDDGFLDMCSAYQFRTVGWKNLNAAGFWLVLGLVLIIYFLSIEWKREDGQDKLLAEDLFEAIKLGLREVYSVDERG
;
A
#
# COMPACT_ATOMS: atom_id res chain seq x y z
N MET A 1 -14.84 -12.82 -5.65
CA MET A 1 -14.31 -13.15 -4.31
C MET A 1 -13.19 -14.13 -4.54
N LEU A 2 -11.94 -13.70 -4.37
CA LEU A 2 -10.75 -14.52 -4.54
C LEU A 2 -10.52 -15.23 -3.21
N GLU A 3 -10.59 -16.56 -3.18
CA GLU A 3 -9.98 -17.34 -2.10
C GLU A 3 -8.50 -16.97 -2.06
N THR A 4 -8.03 -16.50 -0.91
CA THR A 4 -6.61 -16.25 -0.69
C THR A 4 -5.92 -17.61 -0.58
N GLU A 5 -5.37 -18.09 -1.70
CA GLU A 5 -4.47 -19.25 -1.72
C GLU A 5 -3.38 -19.10 -0.65
N GLU A 6 -3.04 -20.22 -0.03
CA GLU A 6 -2.03 -20.32 1.03
C GLU A 6 -0.67 -19.84 0.52
N VAL A 7 -0.31 -18.60 0.85
CA VAL A 7 1.03 -18.08 0.58
C VAL A 7 2.01 -18.75 1.55
N TYR A 8 2.68 -19.82 1.11
CA TYR A 8 3.74 -20.48 1.87
C TYR A 8 4.97 -19.59 1.98
N HIS A 9 5.08 -18.84 3.07
CA HIS A 9 6.30 -18.12 3.40
C HIS A 9 7.27 -19.04 4.16
N GLY A 10 8.28 -19.56 3.46
CA GLY A 10 9.45 -20.11 4.12
C GLY A 10 10.20 -18.98 4.83
N PHE A 11 10.09 -18.88 6.15
CA PHE A 11 10.78 -17.92 7.03
C PHE A 11 12.32 -17.92 6.85
N TRP A 12 12.87 -18.92 6.16
CA TRP A 12 14.30 -19.23 6.06
C TRP A 12 14.94 -19.06 4.67
N LYS A 13 14.17 -18.81 3.60
CA LYS A 13 14.79 -18.57 2.28
C LYS A 13 15.08 -17.08 2.11
N PRO A 14 16.36 -16.63 2.13
CA PRO A 14 16.67 -15.24 1.84
C PRO A 14 16.32 -14.93 0.39
N TRP A 15 15.51 -13.90 0.16
CA TRP A 15 15.29 -13.36 -1.18
C TRP A 15 16.06 -12.06 -1.37
N THR A 16 16.58 -11.86 -2.58
CA THR A 16 17.29 -10.64 -2.98
C THR A 16 16.40 -9.82 -3.91
N ASP A 17 15.89 -8.71 -3.40
CA ASP A 17 15.35 -7.63 -4.24
C ASP A 17 16.54 -6.91 -4.88
N PHE A 18 16.73 -7.04 -6.20
CA PHE A 18 17.86 -6.43 -6.89
C PHE A 18 17.76 -4.91 -6.98
N ASN A 19 16.60 -4.33 -6.64
CA ASN A 19 16.43 -2.89 -6.52
C ASN A 19 16.81 -2.34 -5.14
N ARG A 20 17.09 -3.20 -4.14
CA ARG A 20 17.42 -2.79 -2.78
C ARG A 20 18.77 -3.35 -2.33
N HIS A 21 19.47 -2.62 -1.47
CA HIS A 21 20.73 -3.09 -0.89
C HIS A 21 20.53 -4.38 -0.06
N ALA A 22 21.46 -5.32 -0.19
CA ALA A 22 21.39 -6.69 0.34
C ALA A 22 21.13 -6.84 1.86
N TRP A 23 21.31 -5.77 2.65
CA TRP A 23 21.11 -5.80 4.11
C TRP A 23 19.65 -5.59 4.54
N ARG A 24 18.72 -5.27 3.63
CA ARG A 24 17.28 -5.10 3.95
C ARG A 24 16.50 -6.39 3.78
N ARG A 25 16.65 -7.34 4.70
CA ARG A 25 15.72 -8.49 4.80
C ARG A 25 14.36 -7.99 5.31
N GLN A 26 13.30 -8.35 4.60
CA GLN A 26 11.92 -8.02 4.99
C GLN A 26 11.19 -9.28 5.44
N ILE A 27 10.23 -9.13 6.34
CA ILE A 27 9.31 -10.21 6.73
C ILE A 27 7.92 -9.77 6.28
N THR A 28 7.32 -10.51 5.35
CA THR A 28 5.96 -10.24 4.90
C THR A 28 4.98 -10.89 5.86
N ILE A 29 4.01 -10.12 6.35
CA ILE A 29 2.96 -10.60 7.26
C ILE A 29 1.60 -10.08 6.82
N ALA A 30 0.55 -10.86 7.08
CA ALA A 30 -0.82 -10.45 6.79
C ALA A 30 -1.16 -9.19 7.60
N GLU A 31 -2.03 -8.34 7.07
CA GLU A 31 -2.38 -7.06 7.71
C GLU A 31 -2.97 -7.29 9.10
N ASP A 32 -3.84 -8.29 9.27
CA ASP A 32 -4.40 -8.63 10.59
C ASP A 32 -3.31 -9.10 11.56
N GLN A 33 -2.37 -9.92 11.08
CA GLN A 33 -1.21 -10.35 11.87
C GLN A 33 -0.28 -9.18 12.20
N SER A 34 -0.17 -8.19 11.31
CA SER A 34 0.61 -6.97 11.56
C SER A 34 0.00 -6.13 12.66
N ARG A 35 -1.33 -6.05 12.74
CA ARG A 35 -2.04 -5.40 13.84
C ARG A 35 -1.85 -6.16 15.15
N ILE A 36 -1.88 -7.48 15.12
CA ILE A 36 -1.60 -8.32 16.30
C ILE A 36 -0.15 -8.11 16.76
N ILE A 37 0.84 -8.22 15.86
CA ILE A 37 2.25 -8.03 16.21
C ILE A 37 2.49 -6.62 16.74
N LEU A 38 1.93 -5.59 16.11
CA LEU A 38 2.02 -4.22 16.60
C LEU A 38 1.37 -4.09 17.98
N GLY A 39 0.19 -4.69 18.19
CA GLY A 39 -0.49 -4.74 19.48
C GLY A 39 0.34 -5.45 20.56
N VAL A 40 0.98 -6.57 20.23
CA VAL A 40 1.89 -7.29 21.13
C VAL A 40 3.11 -6.46 21.46
N VAL A 41 3.73 -5.80 20.47
CA VAL A 41 4.88 -4.89 20.71
C VAL A 41 4.47 -3.73 21.61
N VAL A 42 3.32 -3.11 21.37
CA VAL A 42 2.79 -2.03 22.22
C VAL A 42 2.48 -2.54 23.63
N ALA A 43 1.87 -3.72 23.77
CA ALA A 43 1.58 -4.32 25.07
C ALA A 43 2.87 -4.67 25.84
N LEU A 44 3.88 -5.22 25.15
CA LEU A 44 5.18 -5.52 25.74
C LEU A 44 5.90 -4.24 26.18
N LEU A 45 5.85 -3.17 25.38
CA LEU A 45 6.39 -1.86 25.76
C LEU A 45 5.63 -1.27 26.97
N ALA A 46 4.31 -1.44 27.03
CA ALA A 46 3.51 -1.03 28.18
C ALA A 46 3.84 -1.84 29.44
N LEU A 47 4.07 -3.15 29.33
CA LEU A 47 4.50 -4.00 30.45
C LEU A 47 5.94 -3.70 30.89
N ALA A 48 6.81 -3.31 29.96
CA ALA A 48 8.18 -2.89 30.26
C ALA A 48 8.24 -1.50 30.93
N SER A 49 7.20 -0.68 30.81
CA SER A 49 7.16 0.68 31.36
C SER A 49 7.24 0.72 32.90
N PRO A 50 6.43 -0.03 33.68
CA PRO A 50 6.59 -0.11 35.14
C PRO A 50 7.95 -0.64 35.57
N ALA A 51 8.46 -1.64 34.86
CA ALA A 51 9.78 -2.22 35.06
C ALA A 51 10.89 -1.18 34.88
N ALA A 52 10.87 -0.45 33.77
CA ALA A 52 11.78 0.66 33.49
C ALA A 52 11.65 1.77 34.55
N TYR A 53 10.43 2.08 34.98
CA TYR A 53 10.16 3.06 36.04
C TYR A 53 10.78 2.63 37.38
N ILE A 54 10.63 1.35 37.77
CA ILE A 54 11.20 0.82 39.03
C ILE A 54 12.73 0.87 39.00
N VAL A 55 13.34 0.37 37.91
CA VAL A 55 14.80 0.40 37.72
C VAL A 55 15.32 1.83 37.81
N LEU A 56 14.65 2.77 37.13
CA LEU A 56 15.04 4.17 37.15
C LEU A 56 14.85 4.83 38.52
N ASN A 57 13.71 4.59 39.18
CA ASN A 57 13.44 5.17 40.49
C ASN A 57 14.49 4.71 41.52
N ARG A 58 14.85 3.42 41.53
CA ARG A 58 15.93 2.92 42.39
C ARG A 58 17.29 3.50 42.02
N PHE A 59 17.58 3.66 40.74
CA PHE A 59 18.79 4.31 40.28
C PHE A 59 18.89 5.76 40.78
N ILE A 60 17.81 6.54 40.66
CA ILE A 60 17.73 7.91 41.18
C ILE A 60 17.92 7.94 42.70
N VAL A 61 17.27 7.05 43.44
CA VAL A 61 17.41 6.95 44.90
C VAL A 61 18.86 6.61 45.30
N ARG A 62 19.57 5.77 44.55
CA ARG A 62 20.98 5.45 44.83
C ARG A 62 21.93 6.59 44.49
N ILE A 63 21.70 7.30 43.39
CA ILE A 63 22.42 8.54 43.09
C ILE A 63 22.19 9.53 44.23
N TRP A 64 20.96 9.67 44.69
CA TRP A 64 20.62 10.54 45.81
C TRP A 64 21.38 10.19 47.08
N ALA A 65 21.36 8.92 47.48
CA ALA A 65 22.08 8.44 48.66
C ALA A 65 23.59 8.68 48.53
N SER A 66 24.15 8.55 47.32
CA SER A 66 25.56 8.81 47.05
C SER A 66 25.89 10.31 47.16
N VAL A 67 25.05 11.18 46.58
CA VAL A 67 25.20 12.64 46.69
C VAL A 67 25.05 13.11 48.13
N GLU A 68 24.08 12.56 48.87
CA GLU A 68 23.87 12.86 50.29
C GLU A 68 25.08 12.42 51.13
N SER A 69 25.63 11.24 50.88
CA SER A 69 26.86 10.76 51.53
C SER A 69 28.06 11.69 51.26
N ILE A 70 28.24 12.11 50.01
CA ILE A 70 29.30 13.07 49.64
C ILE A 70 29.07 14.41 50.36
N TYR A 71 27.84 14.93 50.36
CA TYR A 71 27.48 16.18 51.02
C TYR A 71 27.73 16.13 52.53
N LEU A 72 27.32 15.05 53.20
CA LEU A 72 27.56 14.83 54.63
C LEU A 72 29.06 14.70 54.94
N SER A 73 29.83 14.01 54.09
CA SER A 73 31.29 13.89 54.23
C SER A 73 32.02 15.23 54.06
N HIS A 74 31.49 16.11 53.19
CA HIS A 74 32.06 17.43 52.97
C HIS A 74 31.73 18.37 54.13
N ASN A 75 30.54 18.25 54.73
CA ASN A 75 30.13 19.10 55.85
C ASN A 75 30.79 18.68 57.18
N SER A 76 31.11 17.40 57.37
CA SER A 76 31.86 16.95 58.56
C SER A 76 33.32 17.38 58.57
N ARG A 77 33.88 17.78 57.42
CA ARG A 77 35.25 18.27 57.27
C ARG A 77 35.42 19.78 57.43
N ARG A 78 34.36 20.54 57.72
CA ARG A 78 34.53 21.95 58.11
C ARG A 78 35.09 21.99 59.53
N PRO A 79 36.35 22.41 59.74
CA PRO A 79 36.85 22.62 61.08
C PRO A 79 35.97 23.69 61.75
N VAL A 80 35.39 23.34 62.89
CA VAL A 80 34.78 24.34 63.77
C VAL A 80 35.93 25.24 64.20
N ALA A 81 35.97 26.47 63.68
CA ALA A 81 36.87 27.48 64.18
C ALA A 81 36.54 27.70 65.66
N LEU A 82 37.40 27.19 66.53
CA LEU A 82 37.41 27.48 67.96
C LEU A 82 37.84 28.95 68.11
N GLU A 83 36.88 29.87 68.07
CA GLU A 83 37.06 31.17 68.71
C GLU A 83 36.94 30.95 70.21
N ALA A 84 38.08 31.07 70.89
CA ALA A 84 38.17 31.10 72.33
C ALA A 84 37.75 32.49 72.83
N GLU A 85 36.63 32.56 73.54
CA GLU A 85 36.40 33.61 74.53
C GLU A 85 36.21 32.98 75.92
N PRO A 86 36.84 33.52 76.97
CA PRO A 86 36.70 33.03 78.33
C PRO A 86 35.54 33.72 79.05
N ASN A 87 34.92 32.95 79.95
CA ASN A 87 33.99 33.37 81.00
C ASN A 87 32.59 33.84 80.58
N GLU A 88 31.61 32.93 80.68
CA GLU A 88 30.50 33.13 81.62
C GLU A 88 29.70 31.85 81.87
N SER A 89 29.25 31.73 83.11
CA SER A 89 28.62 30.57 83.73
C SER A 89 27.23 30.21 83.18
N HIS A 90 27.06 28.92 82.88
CA HIS A 90 25.84 28.11 82.97
C HIS A 90 24.46 28.74 82.65
N ARG A 91 23.91 28.39 81.47
CA ARG A 91 22.50 28.00 81.32
C ARG A 91 22.35 26.98 80.18
N MET A 92 22.04 25.73 80.54
CA MET A 92 21.65 24.69 79.58
C MET A 92 20.25 25.03 79.04
N LEU A 93 20.15 25.33 77.74
CA LEU A 93 18.89 25.26 77.01
C LEU A 93 18.68 23.83 76.48
N PRO A 94 17.45 23.30 76.50
CA PRO A 94 17.19 21.95 76.02
C PRO A 94 17.38 21.88 74.51
N ARG A 95 18.17 20.90 74.06
CA ARG A 95 18.26 20.51 72.65
C ARG A 95 16.87 20.08 72.17
N SER A 96 16.25 20.86 71.28
CA SER A 96 15.05 20.42 70.58
C SER A 96 15.37 19.19 69.74
N PRO A 97 14.56 18.13 69.76
CA PRO A 97 14.77 16.99 68.87
C PRO A 97 14.59 17.47 67.44
N ARG A 98 15.66 17.41 66.63
CA ARG A 98 15.54 17.53 65.17
C ARG A 98 14.68 16.36 64.71
N ARG A 99 13.40 16.61 64.45
CA ARG A 99 12.52 15.67 63.76
C ARG A 99 13.10 15.44 62.37
N SER A 100 13.68 14.28 62.12
CA SER A 100 14.01 13.87 60.76
C SER A 100 12.69 13.65 60.03
N PHE A 101 12.55 14.25 58.85
CA PHE A 101 11.39 14.06 57.96
C PHE A 101 11.36 12.66 57.31
N TYR A 102 12.41 11.87 57.52
CA TYR A 102 12.64 10.57 56.91
C TYR A 102 11.63 9.46 57.27
N PRO A 103 11.10 9.34 58.52
CA PRO A 103 10.15 8.27 58.85
C PRO A 103 8.83 8.43 58.09
N LEU A 104 8.36 9.68 57.91
CA LEU A 104 7.07 9.99 57.29
C LEU A 104 7.10 9.78 55.77
N ILE A 105 8.21 10.15 55.12
CA ILE A 105 8.44 9.91 53.68
C ILE A 105 8.63 8.41 53.41
N ARG A 106 9.37 7.70 54.29
CA ARG A 106 9.59 6.26 54.17
C ARG A 106 8.30 5.45 54.40
N GLU A 107 7.41 5.90 55.28
CA GLU A 107 6.09 5.26 55.48
C GLU A 107 5.12 5.55 54.33
N THR A 108 5.06 6.78 53.82
CA THR A 108 4.22 7.10 52.64
C THR A 108 4.69 6.36 51.38
N TRP A 109 6.00 6.14 51.22
CA TRP A 109 6.55 5.39 50.09
C TRP A 109 6.40 3.87 50.19
N LYS A 110 6.35 3.30 51.41
CA LYS A 110 6.09 1.86 51.60
C LYS A 110 4.65 1.45 51.24
N CYS A 111 3.70 2.38 51.26
CA CYS A 111 2.28 2.10 50.98
C CYS A 111 1.89 2.20 49.49
N SER A 112 2.72 2.78 48.62
CA SER A 112 2.42 2.89 47.18
C SER A 112 2.98 1.68 46.43
N ARG A 113 2.19 0.60 46.36
CA ARG A 113 2.52 -0.62 45.59
C ARG A 113 1.89 -0.65 44.19
N THR A 114 1.08 0.34 43.80
CA THR A 114 0.48 0.43 42.46
C THR A 114 0.80 1.77 41.80
N PRO A 115 1.13 1.77 40.49
CA PRO A 115 1.60 2.97 39.77
C PRO A 115 0.58 4.11 39.72
N ASP A 116 -0.72 3.80 39.73
CA ASP A 116 -1.80 4.80 39.65
C ASP A 116 -1.87 5.71 40.89
N PHE A 117 -1.48 5.19 42.06
CA PHE A 117 -1.47 5.97 43.31
C PHE A 117 -0.24 6.84 43.46
N ALA A 118 0.88 6.50 42.83
CA ALA A 118 2.12 7.27 42.93
C ALA A 118 2.00 8.64 42.26
N LEU A 119 1.34 8.71 41.09
CA LEU A 119 1.15 9.96 40.35
C LEU A 119 0.20 10.92 41.09
N VAL A 120 -0.92 10.41 41.61
CA VAL A 120 -1.89 11.19 42.40
C VAL A 120 -1.27 11.64 43.73
N SER A 121 -0.48 10.78 44.37
CA SER A 121 0.24 11.12 45.61
C SER A 121 1.33 12.14 45.36
N LEU A 122 2.05 12.09 44.24
CA LEU A 122 3.04 13.10 43.86
C LEU A 122 2.38 14.44 43.55
N VAL A 123 1.24 14.47 42.87
CA VAL A 123 0.47 15.71 42.63
C VAL A 123 -0.06 16.29 43.95
N LEU A 124 -0.57 15.45 44.86
CA LEU A 124 -1.02 15.86 46.20
C LEU A 124 0.13 16.34 47.10
N LEU A 125 1.30 15.71 47.00
CA LEU A 125 2.51 16.11 47.75
C LEU A 125 3.03 17.45 47.22
N SER A 126 3.07 17.61 45.88
CA SER A 126 3.42 18.86 45.21
C SER A 126 2.46 19.98 45.60
N TRP A 127 1.15 19.70 45.59
CA TRP A 127 0.11 20.64 46.00
C TRP A 127 0.23 21.04 47.47
N LYS A 128 0.50 20.09 48.38
CA LYS A 128 0.76 20.37 49.81
C LYS A 128 2.05 21.15 50.06
N MET A 129 3.08 20.97 49.25
CA MET A 129 4.34 21.73 49.38
C MET A 129 4.24 23.16 48.85
N VAL A 130 3.39 23.40 47.84
CA VAL A 130 3.18 24.73 47.25
C VAL A 130 2.26 25.62 48.10
N THR A 131 1.39 25.04 48.95
CA THR A 131 0.30 25.79 49.64
C THR A 131 0.61 26.29 51.06
N HIS A 132 1.85 26.21 51.56
CA HIS A 132 2.21 26.83 52.84
C HIS A 132 2.45 28.35 52.72
N ALA A 133 1.37 29.13 52.68
CA ALA A 133 1.32 30.54 53.04
C ALA A 133 0.56 30.71 54.38
N PRO A 134 0.85 31.72 55.21
CA PRO A 134 0.19 31.89 56.52
C PRO A 134 -1.32 32.20 56.36
N PRO A 135 -2.15 31.87 57.37
CA PRO A 135 -3.60 31.93 57.25
C PRO A 135 -4.08 33.39 57.16
N LEU A 136 -4.76 33.73 56.05
CA LEU A 136 -5.63 34.89 56.00
C LEU A 136 -6.96 34.53 56.68
N ALA A 137 -7.38 35.37 57.62
CA ALA A 137 -8.68 35.27 58.29
C ALA A 137 -9.84 35.34 57.28
N PRO A 138 -10.98 34.69 57.56
CA PRO A 138 -11.99 34.40 56.56
C PRO A 138 -12.82 35.65 56.24
N VAL A 139 -12.91 35.99 54.96
CA VAL A 139 -13.91 36.93 54.43
C VAL A 139 -14.99 36.09 53.77
N ASP A 140 -16.16 36.07 54.41
CA ASP A 140 -17.39 35.56 53.81
C ASP A 140 -17.75 36.37 52.57
N SER A 141 -17.78 35.70 51.42
CA SER A 141 -18.55 36.15 50.27
C SER A 141 -19.08 34.93 49.52
N GLN A 142 -20.40 34.81 49.57
CA GLN A 142 -21.20 33.89 48.78
C GLN A 142 -21.27 34.32 47.31
N LEU A 143 -21.81 33.41 46.48
CA LEU A 143 -22.25 33.52 45.08
C LEU A 143 -21.13 33.44 44.02
N THR A 144 -21.24 32.71 42.90
CA THR A 144 -22.35 31.95 42.31
C THR A 144 -21.80 31.02 41.23
N ALA A 145 -22.40 29.84 41.06
CA ALA A 145 -22.30 29.06 39.83
C ALA A 145 -23.17 29.68 38.73
N PRO A 146 -22.77 29.63 37.44
CA PRO A 146 -23.70 29.74 36.34
C PRO A 146 -24.21 28.34 35.97
N ARG A 147 -25.49 28.05 36.27
CA ARG A 147 -26.30 27.13 35.47
C ARG A 147 -27.48 27.91 34.89
N LEU A 148 -27.46 28.03 33.56
CA LEU A 148 -28.58 28.43 32.75
C LEU A 148 -29.59 27.26 32.62
N ILE A 149 -30.84 27.55 33.01
CA ILE A 149 -32.14 27.19 32.37
C ILE A 149 -32.54 25.69 32.39
N ALA A 150 -33.73 25.22 32.82
CA ALA A 150 -35.05 25.75 33.24
C ALA A 150 -35.61 24.80 34.36
N ALA A 151 -36.67 25.03 35.15
CA ALA A 151 -37.91 25.82 35.12
C ALA A 151 -38.41 25.94 36.60
N ARG A 152 -38.77 27.12 37.13
CA ARG A 152 -40.12 27.71 37.25
C ARG A 152 -41.01 27.15 38.41
N ILE A 153 -41.54 28.11 39.20
CA ILE A 153 -42.71 28.13 40.12
C ILE A 153 -42.42 28.19 41.65
N ASP A 154 -42.60 29.41 42.21
CA ASP A 154 -43.37 29.83 43.42
C ASP A 154 -43.10 29.19 44.80
N HIS A 155 -43.20 29.84 45.98
CA HIS A 155 -43.65 31.16 46.46
C HIS A 155 -43.14 31.32 47.93
N SER A 156 -42.55 32.47 48.28
CA SER A 156 -42.78 33.28 49.52
C SER A 156 -42.51 32.68 50.96
N PRO A 157 -42.59 33.45 52.06
CA PRO A 157 -41.68 34.56 52.46
C PRO A 157 -41.23 34.56 53.97
N ILE A 158 -40.04 35.14 54.29
CA ILE A 158 -39.71 36.16 55.36
C ILE A 158 -40.05 35.85 56.87
N PRO A 159 -39.53 36.51 57.96
CA PRO A 159 -38.38 37.41 58.25
C PRO A 159 -37.50 37.08 59.49
N GLY A 160 -36.39 37.84 59.62
CA GLY A 160 -35.96 38.52 60.87
C GLY A 160 -34.78 37.88 61.64
N THR A 161 -33.86 38.59 62.29
CA THR A 161 -33.77 40.00 62.75
C THR A 161 -32.39 40.24 63.40
N THR A 162 -31.87 41.47 63.27
CA THR A 162 -31.07 42.28 64.24
C THR A 162 -29.81 41.70 64.90
N GLY A 163 -28.64 42.34 64.71
CA GLY A 163 -28.06 43.32 65.64
C GLY A 163 -26.72 42.75 66.18
N THR A 164 -25.64 43.44 66.52
CA THR A 164 -25.37 44.83 66.88
C THR A 164 -23.85 45.05 66.83
N THR A 165 -23.49 46.31 66.61
CA THR A 165 -22.19 46.98 66.65
C THR A 165 -21.35 46.76 67.92
N GLY A 166 -20.02 46.73 67.73
CA GLY A 166 -19.02 46.92 68.79
C GLY A 166 -17.59 46.97 68.23
N THR A 167 -17.09 48.16 67.90
CA THR A 167 -15.65 48.44 67.75
C THR A 167 -14.97 48.41 69.13
N PRO A 168 -13.70 47.97 69.27
CA PRO A 168 -12.65 48.99 69.38
C PRO A 168 -11.20 48.58 68.98
N ARG A 169 -10.41 49.64 68.75
CA ARG A 169 -8.96 49.83 69.01
C ARG A 169 -7.91 49.06 68.18
N MET A 170 -7.20 49.83 67.37
CA MET A 170 -5.89 49.53 66.77
C MET A 170 -4.76 49.69 67.80
N ASP A 171 -3.82 48.75 67.77
CA ASP A 171 -2.46 48.84 68.31
C ASP A 171 -1.46 48.48 67.18
N PRO A 172 -0.19 48.91 67.27
CA PRO A 172 0.71 49.05 66.13
C PRO A 172 1.31 47.73 65.66
N PHE A 173 1.42 47.58 64.33
CA PHE A 173 2.06 46.43 63.67
C PHE A 173 3.57 46.44 63.90
N ASP A 174 4.08 45.42 64.58
CA ASP A 174 5.49 45.06 64.59
C ASP A 174 5.89 44.40 63.25
N GLU A 175 6.96 44.92 62.68
CA GLU A 175 7.65 44.42 61.48
C GLU A 175 8.25 43.03 61.73
N VAL A 176 7.56 41.97 61.28
CA VAL A 176 8.14 40.62 61.22
C VAL A 176 8.94 40.47 59.93
N TYR A 177 10.25 40.73 60.03
CA TYR A 177 11.24 40.35 59.02
C TYR A 177 11.22 38.81 58.82
N THR A 178 10.64 38.35 57.72
CA THR A 178 10.82 36.98 57.24
C THR A 178 12.20 36.87 56.59
N GLY A 179 13.22 36.65 57.42
CA GLY A 179 14.57 36.37 56.97
C GLY A 179 14.60 35.13 56.06
N PHE A 180 14.70 35.36 54.75
CA PHE A 180 14.91 34.34 53.73
C PHE A 180 16.29 33.73 53.94
N ARG A 181 16.35 32.63 54.69
CA ARG A 181 17.58 31.93 55.03
C ARG A 181 18.11 31.17 53.81
N TRP A 182 19.29 31.55 53.33
CA TRP A 182 20.00 30.99 52.17
C TRP A 182 20.31 29.48 52.24
N GLU A 183 20.09 28.83 53.37
CA GLU A 183 20.30 27.39 53.55
C GLU A 183 19.26 26.51 52.83
N ASN A 184 18.10 27.06 52.44
CA ASN A 184 17.06 26.33 51.69
C ASN A 184 17.23 26.38 50.16
N ILE A 185 18.17 27.17 49.64
CA ILE A 185 18.39 27.28 48.18
C ILE A 185 19.04 26.02 47.62
N LYS A 186 19.92 25.36 48.40
CA LYS A 186 20.53 24.09 47.99
C LYS A 186 19.52 22.96 47.96
N ALA A 187 18.67 22.82 48.97
CA ALA A 187 17.62 21.79 48.97
C ALA A 187 16.63 21.96 47.80
N ARG A 188 16.18 23.20 47.53
CA ARG A 188 15.29 23.52 46.39
C ARG A 188 15.95 23.32 45.04
N TRP A 189 17.25 23.56 44.91
CA TRP A 189 17.99 23.26 43.68
C TRP A 189 17.96 21.78 43.35
N VAL A 190 18.14 20.93 44.35
CA VAL A 190 18.18 19.49 44.11
C VAL A 190 16.78 18.92 43.82
N GLU A 191 15.72 19.43 44.47
CA GLU A 191 14.32 19.11 44.10
C GLU A 191 14.01 19.54 42.65
N THR A 192 14.45 20.73 42.24
CA THR A 192 14.25 21.24 40.88
C THR A 192 14.99 20.38 39.85
N VAL A 193 16.22 19.95 40.17
CA VAL A 193 17.00 19.04 39.32
C VAL A 193 16.31 17.68 39.16
N ILE A 194 15.73 17.11 40.23
CA ILE A 194 14.96 15.85 40.12
C ILE A 194 13.75 16.02 39.21
N VAL A 195 12.98 17.10 39.38
CA VAL A 195 11.79 17.36 38.56
C VAL A 195 12.18 17.54 37.09
N ILE A 196 13.29 18.21 36.81
CA ILE A 196 13.82 18.36 35.44
C ILE A 196 14.25 17.00 34.87
N ILE A 197 14.93 16.15 35.65
CA ILE A 197 15.35 14.80 35.20
C ILE A 197 14.13 13.92 34.92
N LEU A 198 13.12 13.93 35.80
CA LEU A 198 11.88 13.19 35.61
C LEU A 198 11.11 13.70 34.38
N TRP A 199 11.05 15.02 34.19
CA TRP A 199 10.39 15.62 33.03
C TRP A 199 11.11 15.30 31.72
N LEU A 200 12.45 15.40 31.69
CA LEU A 200 13.26 15.00 30.54
C LEU A 200 13.09 13.51 30.24
N PHE A 201 13.02 12.66 31.25
CA PHE A 201 12.80 11.23 31.06
C PHE A 201 11.39 10.94 30.52
N SER A 202 10.34 11.54 31.08
CA SER A 202 8.99 11.43 30.53
C SER A 202 8.91 11.95 29.09
N ALA A 203 9.60 13.04 28.78
CA ALA A 203 9.70 13.56 27.42
C ALA A 203 10.46 12.60 26.49
N ILE A 204 11.52 11.93 26.97
CA ILE A 204 12.27 10.91 26.23
C ILE A 204 11.43 9.66 26.01
N THR A 205 10.71 9.14 27.02
CA THR A 205 9.87 7.95 26.86
C THR A 205 8.68 8.22 25.95
N PHE A 206 8.03 9.38 26.09
CA PHE A 206 6.97 9.81 25.18
C PHE A 206 7.53 10.03 23.76
N GLY A 207 8.73 10.61 23.66
CA GLY A 207 9.49 10.74 22.42
C GLY A 207 9.82 9.39 21.78
N LEU A 208 10.17 8.36 22.56
CA LEU A 208 10.44 7.00 22.09
C LEU A 208 9.15 6.26 21.70
N ILE A 209 8.02 6.53 22.34
CA ILE A 209 6.71 5.97 21.94
C ILE A 209 6.23 6.63 20.65
N ILE A 210 6.34 7.96 20.53
CA ILE A 210 6.02 8.69 19.30
C ILE A 210 6.97 8.26 18.19
N TRP A 211 8.28 8.22 18.46
CA TRP A 211 9.27 7.75 17.51
C TRP A 211 9.06 6.28 17.16
N GLY A 212 8.69 5.42 18.11
CA GLY A 212 8.32 4.02 17.87
C GLY A 212 7.06 3.90 17.02
N SER A 213 6.09 4.80 17.19
CA SER A 213 4.88 4.87 16.40
C SER A 213 5.17 5.36 14.96
N ILE A 214 5.96 6.42 14.80
CA ILE A 214 6.42 6.94 13.49
C ILE A 214 7.36 5.93 12.81
N ALA A 215 8.27 5.33 13.56
CA ALA A 215 9.12 4.25 13.10
C ALA A 215 8.26 3.05 12.69
N SER A 216 7.19 2.73 13.42
CA SER A 216 6.25 1.64 13.04
C SER A 216 5.49 1.94 11.76
N THR A 217 5.13 3.20 11.50
CA THR A 217 4.60 3.60 10.19
C THR A 217 5.65 3.46 9.08
N ASN A 218 6.93 3.67 9.38
CA ASN A 218 8.05 3.42 8.46
C ASN A 218 8.51 1.93 8.43
N LEU A 219 8.11 1.11 9.41
CA LEU A 219 8.35 -0.34 9.43
C LEU A 219 7.48 -1.02 8.39
N ILE A 220 6.32 -0.44 8.11
CA ILE A 220 5.39 -0.86 7.07
C ILE A 220 5.85 -0.27 5.73
N SER A 221 6.79 -0.97 5.08
CA SER A 221 7.19 -0.66 3.71
C SER A 221 6.04 -0.96 2.74
N GLU A 222 6.10 -0.34 1.55
CA GLU A 222 5.33 -0.78 0.40
C GLU A 222 5.30 -2.32 0.33
N SER A 223 4.11 -2.85 0.09
CA SER A 223 3.77 -4.25 0.15
C SER A 223 4.24 -5.00 -1.10
N ILE A 224 5.49 -4.78 -1.54
CA ILE A 224 6.04 -5.52 -2.68
C ILE A 224 6.51 -6.88 -2.18
N ALA A 225 5.97 -7.96 -2.73
CA ALA A 225 6.40 -9.33 -2.46
C ALA A 225 6.90 -10.00 -3.74
N LEU A 226 7.72 -11.03 -3.57
CA LEU A 226 8.11 -11.93 -4.63
C LEU A 226 7.16 -13.13 -4.64
N SER A 227 6.89 -13.68 -5.82
CA SER A 227 6.13 -14.93 -5.90
C SER A 227 6.96 -16.12 -5.47
N ALA A 228 6.29 -17.06 -4.81
CA ALA A 228 6.84 -18.35 -4.40
C ALA A 228 5.87 -19.50 -4.69
N SER A 229 4.95 -19.32 -5.67
CA SER A 229 3.99 -20.38 -6.03
C SER A 229 4.71 -21.64 -6.48
N VAL A 230 4.27 -22.79 -5.96
CA VAL A 230 4.77 -24.12 -6.37
C VAL A 230 4.30 -24.50 -7.77
N ASP A 231 3.16 -23.93 -8.20
CA ASP A 231 2.51 -24.19 -9.48
C ASP A 231 2.97 -23.23 -10.58
N CYS A 232 4.07 -22.51 -10.34
CA CYS A 232 4.70 -21.62 -11.30
C CYS A 232 4.86 -22.25 -12.68
N GLY A 233 4.29 -21.64 -13.72
CA GLY A 233 4.38 -22.23 -15.05
C GLY A 233 3.66 -21.48 -16.16
N VAL A 234 4.06 -21.78 -17.38
CA VAL A 234 3.36 -21.34 -18.59
C VAL A 234 2.34 -22.42 -18.93
N TRP A 235 1.19 -22.35 -18.28
CA TRP A 235 0.12 -23.33 -18.45
C TRP A 235 -0.65 -23.04 -19.74
N VAL A 236 -0.62 -23.98 -20.67
CA VAL A 236 -1.39 -23.91 -21.92
C VAL A 236 -2.15 -25.21 -22.13
N MET A 237 -3.28 -25.13 -22.82
CA MET A 237 -4.06 -26.29 -23.20
C MET A 237 -3.19 -27.24 -24.03
N GLY A 238 -3.09 -28.49 -23.60
CA GLY A 238 -2.42 -29.56 -24.34
C GLY A 238 -3.12 -29.83 -25.66
N GLY A 239 -2.34 -30.23 -26.68
CA GLY A 239 -2.88 -30.62 -27.99
C GLY A 239 -3.55 -32.00 -28.01
N GLU A 240 -3.54 -32.74 -26.89
CA GLU A 240 -4.34 -33.95 -26.75
C GLU A 240 -5.82 -33.58 -26.77
N LYS A 241 -6.65 -34.40 -27.42
CA LYS A 241 -8.08 -34.11 -27.68
C LYS A 241 -8.73 -33.56 -26.42
N ALA A 242 -8.99 -32.24 -26.41
CA ALA A 242 -9.58 -31.56 -25.27
C ALA A 242 -10.82 -32.34 -24.84
N SER A 243 -10.80 -32.86 -23.62
CA SER A 243 -11.96 -33.53 -23.05
C SER A 243 -13.12 -32.53 -23.08
N PRO A 244 -14.32 -32.90 -23.58
CA PRO A 244 -15.46 -31.99 -23.71
C PRO A 244 -15.90 -31.38 -22.37
N ASN A 245 -15.47 -31.96 -21.23
CA ASN A 245 -15.76 -31.43 -19.89
C ASN A 245 -14.78 -30.34 -19.43
N CYS A 246 -13.73 -30.06 -20.19
CA CYS A 246 -12.68 -29.12 -19.81
C CYS A 246 -12.82 -27.88 -20.70
N THR A 247 -13.77 -27.02 -20.31
CA THR A 247 -14.16 -25.85 -21.10
C THR A 247 -13.04 -24.81 -21.09
N THR A 248 -12.82 -24.18 -22.25
CA THR A 248 -11.85 -23.12 -22.59
C THR A 248 -12.01 -21.80 -21.81
N GLY A 249 -12.62 -21.85 -20.62
CA GLY A 249 -13.02 -20.69 -19.83
C GLY A 249 -11.86 -19.82 -19.34
N LEU A 250 -10.66 -20.38 -19.14
CA LEU A 250 -9.55 -19.61 -18.57
C LEU A 250 -9.16 -18.41 -19.44
N ASN A 251 -8.99 -18.60 -20.75
CA ASN A 251 -8.62 -17.50 -21.67
C ASN A 251 -9.70 -16.42 -21.72
N TYR A 252 -10.98 -16.82 -21.67
CA TYR A 252 -12.11 -15.90 -21.60
C TYR A 252 -12.10 -15.10 -20.28
N LEU A 253 -11.87 -15.76 -19.15
CA LEU A 253 -11.78 -15.13 -17.83
C LEU A 253 -10.61 -14.16 -17.74
N GLN A 254 -9.47 -14.49 -18.35
CA GLN A 254 -8.30 -13.61 -18.43
C GLN A 254 -8.59 -12.37 -19.27
N GLU A 255 -9.24 -12.53 -20.43
CA GLU A 255 -9.65 -11.41 -21.29
C GLU A 255 -10.66 -10.50 -20.57
N LEU A 256 -11.62 -11.10 -19.87
CA LEU A 256 -12.61 -10.38 -19.06
C LEU A 256 -11.93 -9.61 -17.93
N GLU A 257 -11.04 -10.26 -17.16
CA GLU A 257 -10.29 -9.60 -16.08
C GLU A 257 -9.44 -8.46 -16.62
N SER A 258 -8.78 -8.64 -17.77
CA SER A 258 -7.96 -7.60 -18.41
C SER A 258 -8.78 -6.40 -18.84
N SER A 259 -9.95 -6.62 -19.42
CA SER A 259 -10.87 -5.55 -19.80
C SER A 259 -11.41 -4.81 -18.59
N GLU A 260 -11.80 -5.52 -17.53
CA GLU A 260 -12.31 -4.89 -16.31
C GLU A 260 -11.22 -4.10 -15.59
N TYR A 261 -9.98 -4.62 -15.57
CA TYR A 261 -8.83 -3.89 -15.04
C TYR A 261 -8.55 -2.63 -15.87
N ALA A 262 -8.48 -2.74 -17.19
CA ALA A 262 -8.26 -1.59 -18.08
C ALA A 262 -9.32 -0.52 -17.85
N LYS A 263 -10.61 -0.87 -17.89
CA LYS A 263 -11.72 0.08 -17.69
C LYS A 263 -11.68 0.78 -16.33
N ARG A 264 -11.29 0.08 -15.28
CA ARG A 264 -11.29 0.60 -13.90
C ARG A 264 -10.02 1.37 -13.55
N CYS A 265 -8.88 0.91 -14.04
CA CYS A 265 -7.57 1.30 -13.53
C CYS A 265 -6.75 2.15 -14.50
N TYR A 266 -6.96 2.00 -15.81
CA TYR A 266 -6.31 2.87 -16.77
C TYR A 266 -7.05 4.21 -16.73
N ARG A 267 -6.31 5.31 -16.54
CA ARG A 267 -6.83 6.69 -16.35
C ARG A 267 -7.50 7.00 -15.01
N SER A 268 -7.54 6.08 -14.05
CA SER A 268 -7.98 6.42 -12.69
C SER A 268 -6.86 7.09 -11.91
N SER A 269 -7.20 7.81 -10.84
CA SER A 269 -6.18 8.40 -9.95
C SER A 269 -5.32 7.29 -9.35
N THR A 270 -4.02 7.53 -9.23
CA THR A 270 -3.07 6.61 -8.59
C THR A 270 -3.59 6.18 -7.22
N GLY A 271 -3.65 4.87 -6.99
CA GLY A 271 -4.12 4.35 -5.70
C GLY A 271 -5.59 3.94 -5.66
N ALA A 272 -6.33 4.02 -6.77
CA ALA A 272 -7.74 3.61 -6.82
C ALA A 272 -7.95 2.17 -6.28
N ASP A 273 -9.05 1.98 -5.56
CA ASP A 273 -9.35 0.69 -4.91
C ASP A 273 -9.40 -0.45 -5.94
N GLY A 274 -8.63 -1.50 -5.67
CA GLY A 274 -8.50 -2.65 -6.56
C GLY A 274 -7.51 -2.47 -7.72
N CYS A 275 -6.83 -1.32 -7.85
CA CYS A 275 -5.84 -1.09 -8.91
C CYS A 275 -4.39 -1.34 -8.48
N ASN A 276 -4.15 -1.53 -7.17
CA ASN A 276 -2.83 -1.53 -6.54
C ASN A 276 -2.15 -2.91 -6.42
N PHE A 277 -2.43 -3.87 -7.30
CA PHE A 277 -1.80 -5.19 -7.25
C PHE A 277 -0.58 -5.34 -8.18
N PHE A 278 -0.45 -4.49 -9.19
CA PHE A 278 0.73 -4.41 -10.05
C PHE A 278 1.74 -3.38 -9.55
N VAL A 279 3.01 -3.52 -9.97
CA VAL A 279 4.07 -2.57 -9.63
C VAL A 279 3.76 -1.17 -10.20
N ALA A 280 3.40 -1.13 -11.49
CA ALA A 280 2.80 0.03 -12.15
C ALA A 280 1.31 -0.23 -12.42
N GLN A 281 0.45 0.73 -12.07
CA GLN A 281 -1.00 0.62 -12.25
C GLN A 281 -1.39 0.62 -13.73
N ASP A 282 -0.80 1.51 -14.52
CA ASP A 282 -1.03 1.66 -15.95
C ASP A 282 0.27 1.85 -16.71
N MET A 283 0.17 1.79 -18.04
CA MET A 283 1.28 1.98 -18.95
C MET A 283 1.02 3.25 -19.77
N PRO A 284 1.88 4.29 -19.67
CA PRO A 284 1.67 5.53 -20.40
C PRO A 284 1.78 5.30 -21.91
N TYR A 285 0.89 5.93 -22.66
CA TYR A 285 0.86 5.87 -24.11
C TYR A 285 0.38 7.18 -24.73
N THR A 286 0.63 7.31 -26.03
CA THR A 286 0.25 8.45 -26.87
C THR A 286 -0.70 7.99 -27.97
N GLU A 287 -1.55 8.91 -28.43
CA GLU A 287 -2.58 8.69 -29.45
C GLU A 287 -2.30 9.57 -30.68
N VAL A 288 -2.41 8.99 -31.87
CA VAL A 288 -2.28 9.69 -33.17
C VAL A 288 -3.51 9.39 -34.01
N HIS A 289 -4.31 10.42 -34.32
CA HIS A 289 -5.66 10.25 -34.87
C HIS A 289 -5.78 10.16 -36.39
N ASP A 290 -4.71 10.48 -37.13
CA ASP A 290 -4.67 10.55 -38.60
C ASP A 290 -3.31 10.03 -39.11
N ASP A 291 -2.94 8.83 -38.65
CA ASP A 291 -1.69 8.17 -39.00
C ASP A 291 -1.78 7.47 -40.37
N ALA A 292 -0.62 7.13 -40.93
CA ALA A 292 -0.53 6.38 -42.17
C ALA A 292 -1.19 5.00 -42.04
N CYS A 293 -2.00 4.63 -43.04
CA CYS A 293 -2.61 3.33 -43.07
C CYS A 293 -1.53 2.23 -43.20
N PRO A 294 -1.54 1.21 -42.34
CA PRO A 294 -0.51 0.16 -42.34
C PRO A 294 -0.67 -0.87 -43.46
N PHE A 295 -1.75 -0.77 -44.24
CA PHE A 295 -2.13 -1.69 -45.31
C PHE A 295 -1.95 -1.06 -46.70
N ALA A 296 -2.09 -1.87 -47.74
CA ALA A 296 -2.07 -1.37 -49.12
C ALA A 296 -3.17 -0.31 -49.35
N ASN A 297 -2.87 0.69 -50.20
CA ASN A 297 -3.66 1.92 -50.36
C ASN A 297 -5.17 1.71 -50.58
N GLU A 298 -5.56 0.60 -51.20
CA GLU A 298 -6.95 0.30 -51.57
C GLU A 298 -7.77 -0.32 -50.42
N LEU A 299 -7.13 -0.75 -49.33
CA LEU A 299 -7.82 -1.44 -48.24
C LEU A 299 -8.38 -0.49 -47.18
N CYS A 300 -7.94 0.76 -47.13
CA CYS A 300 -8.26 1.68 -46.04
C CYS A 300 -9.47 2.53 -46.41
N LEU A 301 -10.63 2.27 -45.80
CA LEU A 301 -11.92 2.87 -46.17
C LEU A 301 -11.91 4.41 -46.13
N LEU A 302 -11.19 4.98 -45.17
CA LEU A 302 -11.14 6.43 -44.95
C LEU A 302 -9.89 7.09 -45.56
N GLY A 303 -9.14 6.35 -46.39
CA GLY A 303 -7.93 6.82 -47.06
C GLY A 303 -6.62 6.49 -46.33
N GLN A 304 -5.50 6.98 -46.89
CA GLN A 304 -4.16 6.57 -46.44
C GLN A 304 -3.70 7.27 -45.14
N SER A 305 -4.39 8.29 -44.66
CA SER A 305 -4.02 9.07 -43.45
C SER A 305 -5.12 9.08 -42.40
N SER A 306 -5.90 8.00 -42.32
CA SER A 306 -7.06 7.91 -41.42
C SER A 306 -6.86 6.91 -40.30
N ALA A 307 -5.68 6.31 -40.18
CA ALA A 307 -5.43 5.28 -39.19
C ALA A 307 -5.33 5.90 -37.79
N TYR A 308 -5.70 5.11 -36.80
CA TYR A 308 -5.63 5.50 -35.39
C TYR A 308 -4.55 4.65 -34.71
N THR A 309 -3.46 5.30 -34.32
CA THR A 309 -2.31 4.64 -33.70
C THR A 309 -2.23 4.99 -32.23
N MET A 310 -2.10 3.97 -31.39
CA MET A 310 -1.76 4.11 -29.98
C MET A 310 -0.39 3.50 -29.75
N ARG A 311 0.50 4.23 -29.06
CA ARG A 311 1.88 3.80 -28.85
C ARG A 311 2.34 4.10 -27.44
N THR A 312 2.82 3.08 -26.75
CA THR A 312 3.46 3.26 -25.44
C THR A 312 4.78 4.01 -25.58
N GLU A 313 5.20 4.62 -24.49
CA GLU A 313 6.60 5.01 -24.35
C GLU A 313 7.50 3.77 -24.21
N LEU A 314 8.80 4.01 -24.02
CA LEU A 314 9.76 2.97 -23.73
C LEU A 314 9.64 2.58 -22.25
N ILE A 315 8.97 1.45 -21.98
CA ILE A 315 8.59 1.01 -20.63
C ILE A 315 9.61 0.01 -20.10
N SER A 316 9.97 0.14 -18.82
CA SER A 316 10.80 -0.84 -18.12
C SER A 316 10.06 -2.14 -17.84
N SER A 317 10.71 -3.28 -18.09
CA SER A 317 10.23 -4.60 -17.68
C SER A 317 9.99 -4.67 -16.16
N LYS A 318 10.68 -3.83 -15.37
CA LYS A 318 10.44 -3.71 -13.93
C LYS A 318 9.05 -3.18 -13.59
N SER A 319 8.46 -2.36 -14.45
CA SER A 319 7.08 -1.87 -14.30
C SER A 319 6.05 -3.00 -14.42
N LEU A 320 6.40 -4.10 -15.10
CA LEU A 320 5.61 -5.33 -15.16
C LEU A 320 5.79 -6.22 -13.93
N GLY A 321 6.73 -5.91 -13.03
CA GLY A 321 7.12 -6.77 -11.91
C GLY A 321 8.33 -7.66 -12.19
N ILE A 322 8.99 -7.57 -13.35
CA ILE A 322 10.16 -8.40 -13.64
C ILE A 322 11.39 -7.87 -12.89
N ASN A 323 11.76 -8.55 -11.80
CA ASN A 323 12.86 -8.21 -10.90
C ASN A 323 14.15 -8.93 -11.28
N VAL A 324 14.86 -8.35 -12.24
CA VAL A 324 16.19 -8.80 -12.68
C VAL A 324 17.20 -7.64 -12.58
N PRO A 325 18.51 -7.92 -12.39
CA PRO A 325 19.53 -6.88 -12.20
C PRO A 325 19.57 -5.88 -13.36
N LYS A 326 19.68 -6.39 -14.60
CA LYS A 326 19.56 -5.60 -15.83
C LYS A 326 18.23 -5.92 -16.49
N GLY A 327 17.24 -5.08 -16.21
CA GLY A 327 15.95 -5.13 -16.88
C GLY A 327 16.08 -4.78 -18.36
N MET A 328 15.00 -5.01 -19.08
CA MET A 328 14.88 -4.59 -20.48
C MET A 328 13.84 -3.49 -20.59
N LEU A 329 13.90 -2.79 -21.71
CA LEU A 329 12.87 -1.86 -22.07
C LEU A 329 11.99 -2.49 -23.16
N PHE A 330 10.74 -2.10 -23.25
CA PHE A 330 9.88 -2.49 -24.34
C PHE A 330 8.97 -1.35 -24.75
N ASN A 331 8.52 -1.39 -26.00
CA ASN A 331 7.40 -0.56 -26.42
C ASN A 331 6.38 -1.42 -27.17
N ARG A 332 5.17 -0.90 -27.23
CA ARG A 332 4.05 -1.53 -27.90
C ARG A 332 3.25 -0.48 -28.65
N SER A 333 2.83 -0.81 -29.86
CA SER A 333 1.94 0.03 -30.65
C SER A 333 0.87 -0.80 -31.33
N THR A 334 -0.31 -0.23 -31.44
CA THR A 334 -1.43 -0.78 -32.18
C THR A 334 -1.96 0.29 -33.11
N THR A 335 -2.07 -0.04 -34.40
CA THR A 335 -2.63 0.85 -35.42
C THR A 335 -3.88 0.21 -35.99
N CYS A 336 -5.03 0.86 -35.83
CA CYS A 336 -6.32 0.37 -36.30
C CYS A 336 -6.90 1.29 -37.38
N VAL A 337 -7.61 0.71 -38.35
CA VAL A 337 -8.25 1.45 -39.45
C VAL A 337 -9.48 0.70 -39.99
N PRO A 338 -10.58 1.40 -40.29
CA PRO A 338 -11.71 0.82 -41.01
C PRO A 338 -11.31 0.35 -42.41
N ILE A 339 -11.78 -0.83 -42.80
CA ILE A 339 -11.39 -1.51 -44.04
C ILE A 339 -12.47 -1.38 -45.12
N GLU A 340 -12.02 -1.16 -46.35
CA GLU A 340 -12.85 -1.12 -47.54
C GLU A 340 -13.39 -2.51 -47.86
N ARG A 341 -14.72 -2.60 -48.03
CA ARG A 341 -15.44 -3.85 -48.31
C ARG A 341 -15.68 -4.05 -49.79
N LYS A 342 -15.61 -2.98 -50.58
CA LYS A 342 -15.77 -3.05 -52.02
C LYS A 342 -14.81 -4.10 -52.59
N ASP A 343 -15.35 -4.95 -53.46
CA ASP A 343 -14.63 -6.06 -54.11
C ASP A 343 -14.23 -7.24 -53.20
N PHE A 344 -14.48 -7.15 -51.88
CA PHE A 344 -14.19 -8.23 -50.92
C PHE A 344 -15.43 -8.82 -50.27
N ALA A 345 -16.56 -8.12 -50.28
CA ALA A 345 -17.83 -8.59 -49.72
C ALA A 345 -18.82 -8.97 -50.82
N PHE A 346 -19.36 -10.19 -50.75
CA PHE A 346 -20.26 -10.75 -51.75
C PHE A 346 -21.56 -11.22 -51.11
N ALA A 347 -22.67 -10.96 -51.80
CA ALA A 347 -23.99 -11.39 -51.37
C ALA A 347 -24.49 -12.51 -52.28
N SER A 348 -24.81 -13.66 -51.70
CA SER A 348 -25.59 -14.73 -52.35
C SER A 348 -27.08 -14.62 -51.95
N ASN A 349 -27.96 -15.53 -52.38
CA ASN A 349 -29.35 -15.49 -51.94
C ASN A 349 -29.51 -15.72 -50.42
N GLU A 350 -28.63 -16.54 -49.83
CA GLU A 350 -28.76 -17.03 -48.45
C GLU A 350 -27.63 -16.58 -47.53
N SER A 351 -26.52 -16.06 -48.08
CA SER A 351 -25.31 -15.76 -47.33
C SER A 351 -24.64 -14.47 -47.77
N LEU A 352 -23.81 -13.95 -46.88
CA LEU A 352 -22.84 -12.88 -47.10
C LEU A 352 -21.46 -13.48 -46.88
N SER A 353 -20.59 -13.42 -47.88
CA SER A 353 -19.22 -13.90 -47.79
C SER A 353 -18.21 -12.76 -47.89
N TYR A 354 -17.10 -12.89 -47.19
CA TYR A 354 -16.01 -11.92 -47.14
C TYR A 354 -14.69 -12.60 -47.49
N ASN A 355 -13.99 -12.10 -48.50
CA ASN A 355 -12.82 -12.73 -49.10
C ASN A 355 -11.54 -11.91 -48.88
N TYR A 356 -11.14 -11.72 -47.62
CA TYR A 356 -9.85 -11.11 -47.25
C TYR A 356 -8.72 -12.14 -47.07
N GLY A 357 -8.93 -13.36 -47.58
CA GLY A 357 -7.99 -14.48 -47.51
C GLY A 357 -8.64 -15.73 -46.90
N PRO A 358 -8.19 -16.95 -47.25
CA PRO A 358 -8.80 -18.18 -46.79
C PRO A 358 -8.65 -18.36 -45.27
N SER A 359 -9.64 -18.98 -44.64
CA SER A 359 -9.63 -19.33 -43.22
C SER A 359 -9.99 -20.80 -42.99
N GLY A 360 -9.07 -21.56 -42.39
CA GLY A 360 -9.21 -22.99 -42.15
C GLY A 360 -9.36 -23.76 -43.47
N MET A 361 -10.51 -24.42 -43.64
CA MET A 361 -10.85 -25.13 -44.88
C MET A 361 -11.69 -24.29 -45.85
N SER A 362 -11.99 -23.03 -45.52
CA SER A 362 -12.78 -22.14 -46.38
C SER A 362 -11.89 -21.29 -47.26
N ASP A 363 -12.26 -21.15 -48.54
CA ASP A 363 -11.66 -20.20 -49.47
C ASP A 363 -12.01 -18.73 -49.15
N SER A 364 -13.02 -18.52 -48.29
CA SER A 364 -13.42 -17.21 -47.77
C SER A 364 -12.85 -16.98 -46.38
N THR A 365 -12.71 -15.72 -45.98
CA THR A 365 -12.35 -15.37 -44.60
C THR A 365 -13.52 -15.68 -43.67
N TRP A 366 -14.70 -15.19 -44.02
CA TRP A 366 -15.90 -15.36 -43.21
C TRP A 366 -17.12 -15.46 -44.10
N THR A 367 -18.07 -16.31 -43.69
CA THR A 367 -19.39 -16.38 -44.31
C THR A 367 -20.44 -16.38 -43.21
N THR A 368 -21.43 -15.51 -43.32
CA THR A 368 -22.59 -15.43 -42.43
C THR A 368 -23.88 -15.58 -43.23
N THR A 369 -24.96 -16.03 -42.61
CA THR A 369 -26.25 -16.17 -43.28
C THR A 369 -26.98 -14.84 -43.32
N LYS A 370 -27.71 -14.61 -44.41
CA LYS A 370 -28.63 -13.48 -44.50
C LYS A 370 -29.80 -13.71 -43.54
N ASN A 371 -30.22 -12.67 -42.83
CA ASN A 371 -31.39 -12.69 -41.95
C ASN A 371 -31.31 -13.65 -40.75
N THR A 372 -30.12 -13.93 -40.21
CA THR A 372 -30.05 -14.39 -38.82
C THR A 372 -30.65 -13.30 -37.95
N TRP A 373 -31.91 -13.50 -37.54
CA TRP A 373 -32.50 -12.70 -36.48
C TRP A 373 -31.74 -13.10 -35.22
N PRO A 374 -30.81 -12.25 -34.77
CA PRO A 374 -30.06 -12.58 -33.59
C PRO A 374 -31.03 -12.55 -32.42
N MET A 375 -31.01 -13.61 -31.63
CA MET A 375 -31.92 -13.76 -30.50
C MET A 375 -31.66 -12.72 -29.40
N PHE A 376 -30.53 -12.01 -29.46
CA PHE A 376 -30.09 -11.07 -28.44
C PHE A 376 -29.60 -9.75 -29.05
N PRO A 377 -29.84 -8.62 -28.36
CA PRO A 377 -29.32 -7.33 -28.79
C PRO A 377 -27.82 -7.22 -28.56
N GLY A 378 -27.12 -6.52 -29.45
CA GLY A 378 -25.67 -6.35 -29.35
C GLY A 378 -24.99 -6.31 -30.71
N TYR A 379 -23.70 -6.59 -30.74
CA TYR A 379 -22.94 -6.66 -31.98
C TYR A 379 -22.41 -8.08 -32.16
N GLU A 380 -22.60 -8.67 -33.33
CA GLU A 380 -21.89 -9.89 -33.68
C GLU A 380 -20.46 -9.50 -34.07
N VAL A 381 -19.47 -10.20 -33.53
CA VAL A 381 -18.09 -9.98 -33.92
C VAL A 381 -17.45 -11.31 -34.30
N ALA A 382 -17.01 -11.41 -35.55
CA ALA A 382 -16.10 -12.45 -35.99
C ALA A 382 -14.68 -11.88 -36.06
N THR A 383 -13.72 -12.58 -35.46
CA THR A 383 -12.32 -12.13 -35.37
C THR A 383 -11.40 -13.14 -36.04
N PHE A 384 -10.49 -12.65 -36.87
CA PHE A 384 -9.48 -13.43 -37.56
C PHE A 384 -8.11 -12.85 -37.30
N CYS A 385 -7.14 -13.72 -37.04
CA CYS A 385 -5.84 -13.31 -36.57
C CYS A 385 -4.74 -14.02 -37.36
N ASN A 386 -3.78 -13.23 -37.83
CA ASN A 386 -2.58 -13.73 -38.46
C ASN A 386 -1.37 -13.31 -37.63
N GLN A 387 -0.54 -14.27 -37.23
CA GLN A 387 0.74 -14.02 -36.57
C GLN A 387 1.84 -14.22 -37.60
N GLY A 388 2.61 -13.17 -37.90
CA GLY A 388 3.61 -13.21 -38.97
C GLY A 388 4.52 -14.44 -38.88
N GLY A 389 4.44 -15.31 -39.89
CA GLY A 389 5.27 -16.53 -40.00
C GLY A 389 4.70 -17.81 -39.39
N SER A 390 3.52 -17.80 -38.76
CA SER A 390 2.79 -19.03 -38.44
C SER A 390 1.71 -19.32 -39.48
N SER A 391 1.42 -20.60 -39.74
CA SER A 391 0.24 -21.01 -40.50
C SER A 391 -1.00 -20.85 -39.63
N GLY A 392 -1.32 -19.61 -39.25
CA GLY A 392 -2.57 -19.30 -38.56
C GLY A 392 -3.76 -19.78 -39.38
N ASP A 393 -4.91 -19.96 -38.72
CA ASP A 393 -6.12 -20.42 -39.39
C ASP A 393 -6.50 -19.51 -40.56
N TRP A 394 -6.26 -18.19 -40.43
CA TRP A 394 -6.49 -17.22 -41.50
C TRP A 394 -5.21 -16.79 -42.21
N GLN A 395 -5.19 -16.94 -43.53
CA GLN A 395 -4.10 -16.50 -44.40
C GLN A 395 -4.52 -15.22 -45.13
N PRO A 396 -4.04 -14.04 -44.72
CA PRO A 396 -4.47 -12.77 -45.30
C PRO A 396 -4.07 -12.63 -46.77
N ILE A 397 -4.88 -11.90 -47.55
CA ILE A 397 -4.46 -11.41 -48.87
C ILE A 397 -3.20 -10.53 -48.76
N PRO A 398 -2.39 -10.40 -49.83
CA PRO A 398 -1.11 -9.69 -49.78
C PRO A 398 -1.17 -8.26 -49.23
N GLY A 399 -2.29 -7.54 -49.41
CA GLY A 399 -2.43 -6.16 -48.91
C GLY A 399 -2.47 -6.03 -47.37
N PHE A 400 -2.78 -7.12 -46.66
CA PHE A 400 -2.68 -7.22 -45.19
C PHE A 400 -1.37 -7.85 -44.72
N ASN A 401 -0.63 -8.49 -45.64
CA ASN A 401 0.58 -9.22 -45.30
C ASN A 401 1.78 -8.27 -45.26
N SER A 402 2.24 -7.97 -44.06
CA SER A 402 3.47 -7.23 -43.85
C SER A 402 4.29 -7.97 -42.81
N GLU A 403 5.48 -8.41 -43.24
CA GLU A 403 6.49 -9.04 -42.37
C GLU A 403 6.94 -8.13 -41.22
N ARG A 404 6.55 -6.84 -41.26
CA ARG A 404 6.89 -5.84 -40.25
C ARG A 404 6.02 -5.91 -39.01
N TYR A 405 4.85 -6.54 -39.07
CA TYR A 405 3.89 -6.60 -37.97
C TYR A 405 3.91 -7.97 -37.30
N ARG A 406 3.71 -7.99 -35.98
CA ARG A 406 3.69 -9.25 -35.22
C ARG A 406 2.33 -9.93 -35.35
N PHE A 407 1.26 -9.15 -35.20
CA PHE A 407 -0.11 -9.61 -35.37
C PHE A 407 -0.88 -8.68 -36.29
N THR A 408 -1.67 -9.27 -37.19
CA THR A 408 -2.73 -8.59 -37.92
C THR A 408 -4.06 -9.17 -37.45
N THR A 409 -4.96 -8.31 -36.98
CA THR A 409 -6.30 -8.68 -36.53
C THR A 409 -7.32 -8.10 -37.50
N LEU A 410 -8.24 -8.91 -37.99
CA LEU A 410 -9.38 -8.48 -38.79
C LEU A 410 -10.67 -8.78 -38.01
N MET A 411 -11.50 -7.78 -37.82
CA MET A 411 -12.76 -7.85 -37.08
C MET A 411 -13.91 -7.50 -38.00
N PHE A 412 -14.90 -8.38 -38.09
CA PHE A 412 -16.17 -8.11 -38.73
C PHE A 412 -17.19 -7.76 -37.66
N VAL A 413 -17.77 -6.57 -37.72
CA VAL A 413 -18.75 -6.08 -36.74
C VAL A 413 -20.11 -5.98 -37.43
N GLN A 414 -21.05 -6.82 -37.02
CA GLN A 414 -22.42 -6.82 -37.55
C GLN A 414 -23.38 -6.29 -36.48
N SER A 415 -24.17 -5.29 -36.85
CA SER A 415 -25.21 -4.74 -35.97
C SER A 415 -26.41 -5.70 -35.93
N GLN A 416 -26.81 -6.12 -34.73
CA GLN A 416 -27.89 -7.09 -34.52
C GLN A 416 -29.21 -6.37 -34.17
N ASN A 417 -29.84 -5.70 -35.15
CA ASN A 417 -31.06 -4.90 -34.95
C ASN A 417 -30.93 -3.81 -33.86
N ASN A 418 -29.75 -3.20 -33.74
CA ASN A 418 -29.52 -2.14 -32.76
C ASN A 418 -30.15 -0.83 -33.21
N TYR A 419 -30.92 -0.22 -32.32
CA TYR A 419 -31.53 1.09 -32.55
C TYR A 419 -30.78 2.17 -31.78
N HIS A 420 -30.63 3.34 -32.39
CA HIS A 420 -29.97 4.49 -31.84
C HIS A 420 -30.94 5.66 -31.78
N THR A 421 -30.80 6.49 -30.75
CA THR A 421 -31.64 7.69 -30.56
C THR A 421 -31.24 8.85 -31.49
N GLN A 422 -30.07 8.76 -32.12
CA GLN A 422 -29.50 9.77 -33.01
C GLN A 422 -28.85 9.09 -34.22
N PRO A 423 -28.79 9.76 -35.38
CA PRO A 423 -28.09 9.22 -36.53
C PRO A 423 -26.59 9.17 -36.27
N LEU A 424 -25.94 8.08 -36.67
CA LEU A 424 -24.52 7.86 -36.48
C LEU A 424 -23.82 7.61 -37.83
N LYS A 425 -22.75 8.38 -38.08
CA LYS A 425 -21.92 8.29 -39.30
C LYS A 425 -20.58 7.59 -39.05
N ASP A 426 -20.48 6.84 -37.95
CA ASP A 426 -19.29 6.04 -37.67
C ASP A 426 -19.16 4.94 -38.74
N PRO A 427 -17.97 4.72 -39.33
CA PRO A 427 -17.76 3.73 -40.39
C PRO A 427 -17.94 2.27 -39.94
N ILE A 428 -17.77 1.99 -38.64
CA ILE A 428 -17.92 0.65 -38.05
C ILE A 428 -19.29 0.49 -37.41
N PHE A 429 -19.82 1.55 -36.79
CA PHE A 429 -21.12 1.58 -36.13
C PHE A 429 -22.12 2.51 -36.85
N PRO A 430 -22.42 2.31 -38.14
CA PRO A 430 -23.34 3.20 -38.85
C PRO A 430 -24.77 3.02 -38.33
N ALA A 431 -25.50 4.12 -38.19
CA ALA A 431 -26.93 4.09 -37.89
C ALA A 431 -27.61 5.29 -38.55
N ASN A 432 -27.93 5.18 -39.83
CA ASN A 432 -28.45 6.29 -40.64
C ASN A 432 -29.89 6.04 -41.13
N ALA A 433 -30.36 4.80 -41.13
CA ALA A 433 -31.69 4.45 -41.60
C ALA A 433 -32.73 4.82 -40.55
N LEU A 434 -33.70 5.66 -40.93
CA LEU A 434 -34.77 6.12 -40.07
C LEU A 434 -35.83 5.04 -39.89
N VAL A 435 -36.23 4.79 -38.65
CA VAL A 435 -37.36 3.92 -38.33
C VAL A 435 -38.25 4.57 -37.28
N THR A 436 -39.56 4.50 -37.50
CA THR A 436 -40.59 4.98 -36.56
C THR A 436 -41.39 3.78 -36.06
N PRO A 437 -40.85 2.99 -35.12
CA PRO A 437 -41.49 1.75 -34.69
C PRO A 437 -42.79 2.05 -33.91
N PRO A 438 -43.94 1.48 -34.32
CA PRO A 438 -45.10 1.41 -33.44
C PRO A 438 -44.74 0.56 -32.21
N PRO A 439 -45.00 0.96 -30.94
CA PRO A 439 -45.89 2.03 -30.45
C PRO A 439 -45.16 3.30 -29.93
N LEU A 440 -43.88 3.50 -30.22
CA LEU A 440 -43.13 4.66 -29.73
C LEU A 440 -43.64 5.95 -30.39
N ARG A 441 -44.59 6.61 -29.72
CA ARG A 441 -45.17 7.90 -30.12
C ARG A 441 -44.09 8.99 -30.20
N GLY A 442 -43.46 9.12 -31.37
CA GLY A 442 -42.93 10.39 -31.87
C GLY A 442 -41.43 10.63 -31.82
N LYS A 443 -40.60 9.71 -31.31
CA LYS A 443 -39.13 9.85 -31.41
C LYS A 443 -38.58 8.93 -32.52
N PRO A 444 -37.96 9.48 -33.58
CA PRO A 444 -37.32 8.66 -34.59
C PRO A 444 -36.18 7.86 -33.96
N LEU A 445 -36.04 6.61 -34.37
CA LEU A 445 -34.87 5.80 -34.10
C LEU A 445 -34.09 5.60 -35.39
N TYR A 446 -32.82 5.24 -35.24
CA TYR A 446 -31.90 5.01 -36.34
C TYR A 446 -31.28 3.62 -36.21
N TYR A 447 -31.07 2.92 -37.31
CA TYR A 447 -30.43 1.62 -37.31
C TYR A 447 -29.50 1.46 -38.52
N ASN A 448 -28.68 0.42 -38.51
CA ASN A 448 -27.89 0.04 -39.67
C ASN A 448 -28.75 -0.78 -40.65
N ALA A 449 -29.06 -0.23 -41.83
CA ALA A 449 -29.78 -0.97 -42.87
C ALA A 449 -28.85 -1.76 -43.80
N ASP A 450 -27.53 -1.56 -43.73
CA ASP A 450 -26.58 -2.36 -44.49
C ASP A 450 -26.52 -3.78 -43.91
N PRO A 451 -26.88 -4.82 -44.68
CA PRO A 451 -26.86 -6.19 -44.18
C PRO A 451 -25.43 -6.71 -43.97
N PHE A 452 -24.42 -6.08 -44.60
CA PHE A 452 -23.04 -6.47 -44.45
C PHE A 452 -22.45 -5.96 -43.12
N ALA A 453 -21.60 -6.79 -42.52
CA ALA A 453 -20.75 -6.39 -41.42
C ALA A 453 -19.76 -5.33 -41.89
N THR A 454 -19.51 -4.35 -41.02
CA THR A 454 -18.40 -3.42 -41.18
C THR A 454 -17.10 -4.12 -40.79
N VAL A 455 -15.97 -3.62 -41.29
CA VAL A 455 -14.68 -4.31 -41.11
C VAL A 455 -13.67 -3.35 -40.49
N LEU A 456 -13.07 -3.76 -39.38
CA LEU A 456 -12.00 -3.04 -38.70
C LEU A 456 -10.77 -3.93 -38.67
N ALA A 457 -9.62 -3.42 -39.10
CA ALA A 457 -8.36 -4.14 -38.97
C ALA A 457 -7.38 -3.39 -38.07
N CYS A 458 -6.59 -4.14 -37.33
CA CYS A 458 -5.54 -3.62 -36.46
C CYS A 458 -4.24 -4.39 -36.68
N VAL A 459 -3.11 -3.68 -36.65
CA VAL A 459 -1.79 -4.29 -36.58
C VAL A 459 -1.15 -4.00 -35.23
N ASP A 460 -0.59 -5.02 -34.62
CA ASP A 460 0.17 -4.91 -33.39
C ASP A 460 1.67 -5.03 -33.66
N ARG A 461 2.44 -4.14 -33.05
CA ARG A 461 3.89 -4.18 -33.00
C ARG A 461 4.36 -4.12 -31.57
N ALA A 462 5.29 -4.98 -31.22
CA ALA A 462 6.03 -4.91 -29.97
C ALA A 462 7.52 -4.90 -30.31
N SER A 463 8.30 -4.15 -29.53
CA SER A 463 9.75 -4.25 -29.59
C SER A 463 10.35 -4.36 -28.20
N ILE A 464 11.41 -5.16 -28.08
CA ILE A 464 12.22 -5.27 -26.88
C ILE A 464 13.53 -4.54 -27.14
N CYS A 465 13.94 -3.70 -26.20
CA CYS A 465 15.13 -2.87 -26.30
C CYS A 465 16.10 -3.14 -25.14
N THR A 466 17.37 -2.84 -25.39
CA THR A 466 18.40 -2.82 -24.34
C THR A 466 18.05 -1.81 -23.26
N LEU A 467 18.65 -1.94 -22.06
CA LEU A 467 18.41 -1.02 -20.94
C LEU A 467 18.79 0.44 -21.27
N SER A 468 19.76 0.65 -22.17
CA SER A 468 20.13 1.99 -22.65
C SER A 468 19.14 2.58 -23.66
N GLY A 469 18.30 1.74 -24.27
CA GLY A 469 17.41 2.13 -25.37
C GLY A 469 18.11 2.24 -26.74
N ASP A 470 19.43 2.04 -26.83
CA ASP A 470 20.19 2.23 -28.08
C ASP A 470 19.84 1.19 -29.16
N PHE A 471 19.40 0.00 -28.75
CA PHE A 471 19.05 -1.08 -29.66
C PHE A 471 17.67 -1.65 -29.34
N CYS A 472 16.80 -1.71 -30.34
CA CYS A 472 15.45 -2.27 -30.25
C CYS A 472 15.21 -3.32 -31.34
N TRP A 473 14.59 -4.43 -30.97
CA TRP A 473 14.22 -5.52 -31.88
C TRP A 473 12.71 -5.72 -31.89
N SER A 474 12.12 -5.66 -33.09
CA SER A 474 10.69 -5.93 -33.30
C SER A 474 10.44 -7.12 -34.23
N GLY A 475 11.46 -7.94 -34.50
CA GLY A 475 11.33 -9.12 -35.35
C GLY A 475 10.78 -10.32 -34.58
N ASN A 476 11.12 -11.53 -35.02
CA ASN A 476 10.77 -12.74 -34.27
C ASN A 476 11.46 -12.73 -32.90
N LEU A 477 10.66 -12.62 -31.82
CA LEU A 477 11.16 -12.59 -30.45
C LEU A 477 11.61 -13.98 -29.93
N ASP A 478 11.27 -15.07 -30.62
CA ASP A 478 11.82 -16.42 -30.35
C ASP A 478 13.32 -16.49 -30.65
N LYS A 479 13.80 -15.64 -31.56
CA LYS A 479 15.18 -15.63 -32.06
C LYS A 479 15.77 -14.23 -31.98
N PRO A 480 15.98 -13.68 -30.77
CA PRO A 480 16.53 -12.34 -30.62
C PRO A 480 17.96 -12.26 -31.18
N PRO A 481 18.36 -11.10 -31.72
CA PRO A 481 19.73 -10.86 -32.14
C PRO A 481 20.69 -10.88 -30.94
N LYS A 482 21.98 -11.15 -31.19
CA LYS A 482 23.02 -11.23 -30.14
C LYS A 482 23.07 -10.00 -29.21
N ALA A 483 22.72 -8.81 -29.72
CA ALA A 483 22.69 -7.57 -28.93
C ALA A 483 21.66 -7.60 -27.77
N LEU A 484 20.58 -8.37 -27.92
CA LEU A 484 19.59 -8.59 -26.87
C LEU A 484 19.79 -9.90 -26.13
N ASN A 485 20.75 -10.75 -26.56
CA ASN A 485 20.97 -12.05 -25.96
C ASN A 485 21.60 -11.86 -24.58
N PRO A 486 20.83 -12.08 -23.50
CA PRO A 486 21.31 -11.80 -22.16
C PRO A 486 22.38 -12.81 -21.74
N THR A 487 23.40 -12.32 -21.03
CA THR A 487 24.59 -13.10 -20.70
C THR A 487 24.37 -14.03 -19.50
N SER A 488 23.65 -13.54 -18.49
CA SER A 488 23.38 -14.29 -17.27
C SER A 488 22.03 -15.01 -17.32
N HIS A 489 21.90 -16.10 -16.56
CA HIS A 489 20.64 -16.86 -16.42
C HIS A 489 19.47 -15.96 -16.01
N ILE A 490 19.70 -15.09 -15.03
CA ILE A 490 18.66 -14.19 -14.51
C ILE A 490 18.20 -13.15 -15.55
N GLU A 491 19.10 -12.64 -16.38
CA GLU A 491 18.73 -11.73 -17.47
C GLU A 491 17.97 -12.48 -18.59
N LYS A 492 18.34 -13.75 -18.88
CA LYS A 492 17.58 -14.63 -19.80
C LYS A 492 16.17 -14.85 -19.31
N MET A 493 16.01 -15.10 -18.03
CA MET A 493 14.71 -15.24 -17.39
C MET A 493 13.88 -13.97 -17.50
N GLY A 494 14.49 -12.80 -17.27
CA GLY A 494 13.81 -11.51 -17.48
C GLY A 494 13.36 -11.27 -18.92
N TYR A 495 14.19 -11.62 -19.91
CA TYR A 495 13.80 -11.60 -21.32
C TYR A 495 12.65 -12.55 -21.61
N TYR A 496 12.74 -13.80 -21.14
CA TYR A 496 11.72 -14.83 -21.35
C TYR A 496 10.36 -14.38 -20.81
N MET A 497 10.31 -13.90 -19.56
CA MET A 497 9.10 -13.37 -18.92
C MET A 497 8.49 -12.20 -19.72
N LEU A 498 9.34 -11.29 -20.21
CA LEU A 498 8.89 -10.16 -21.03
C LEU A 498 8.33 -10.65 -22.37
N ASP A 499 9.02 -11.55 -23.06
CA ASP A 499 8.58 -12.06 -24.35
C ASP A 499 7.26 -12.85 -24.24
N ILE A 500 7.13 -13.79 -23.29
CA ILE A 500 5.87 -14.55 -23.13
C ILE A 500 4.68 -13.64 -22.84
N SER A 501 4.86 -12.58 -22.04
CA SER A 501 3.78 -11.61 -21.77
C SER A 501 3.43 -10.75 -23.00
N LEU A 502 4.41 -10.42 -23.83
CA LEU A 502 4.19 -9.68 -25.07
C LEU A 502 3.55 -10.55 -26.17
N ARG A 503 3.76 -11.87 -26.17
CA ARG A 503 3.21 -12.80 -27.19
C ARG A 503 1.69 -12.77 -27.26
N ARG A 504 0.97 -12.61 -26.15
CA ARG A 504 -0.50 -12.56 -26.16
C ARG A 504 -1.07 -11.17 -25.93
N SER A 505 -0.21 -10.16 -25.88
CA SER A 505 -0.64 -8.77 -26.01
C SER A 505 -0.98 -8.51 -27.48
N SER A 506 -2.23 -8.64 -27.87
CA SER A 506 -2.70 -8.23 -29.21
C SER A 506 -4.15 -7.82 -29.14
N VAL A 507 -4.61 -7.05 -30.13
CA VAL A 507 -6.04 -6.75 -30.27
C VAL A 507 -6.83 -8.04 -30.45
N CYS A 508 -6.31 -8.97 -31.26
CA CYS A 508 -6.88 -10.31 -31.44
C CYS A 508 -7.17 -10.99 -30.09
N ASN A 509 -6.17 -11.13 -29.22
CA ASN A 509 -6.34 -11.77 -27.91
C ASN A 509 -7.20 -10.95 -26.95
N SER A 510 -7.52 -9.68 -27.27
CA SER A 510 -8.36 -8.82 -26.43
C SER A 510 -9.84 -8.88 -26.82
N ILE A 511 -10.18 -9.56 -27.92
CA ILE A 511 -11.54 -9.66 -28.45
C ILE A 511 -11.98 -11.08 -28.82
N SER A 512 -11.04 -11.98 -29.17
CA SER A 512 -11.37 -13.25 -29.81
C SER A 512 -12.28 -14.15 -28.97
N MET A 513 -12.16 -14.13 -27.63
CA MET A 513 -12.98 -14.98 -26.77
C MET A 513 -14.30 -14.32 -26.35
N ARG A 514 -14.36 -12.98 -26.29
CA ARG A 514 -15.59 -12.27 -25.89
C ARG A 514 -16.46 -11.81 -27.06
N GLY A 515 -15.88 -11.72 -28.26
CA GLY A 515 -16.56 -11.24 -29.46
C GLY A 515 -17.22 -9.87 -29.22
N GLY A 516 -18.51 -9.78 -29.54
CA GLY A 516 -19.31 -8.57 -29.33
C GLY A 516 -19.32 -8.03 -27.90
N ASN A 517 -19.19 -8.91 -26.90
CA ASN A 517 -19.19 -8.51 -25.49
C ASN A 517 -17.90 -7.77 -25.09
N ALA A 518 -16.87 -7.78 -25.94
CA ALA A 518 -15.66 -6.97 -25.74
C ALA A 518 -15.90 -5.48 -26.00
N LEU A 519 -16.87 -5.14 -26.87
CA LEU A 519 -17.09 -3.78 -27.33
C LEU A 519 -17.77 -2.92 -26.26
N ASP A 520 -17.29 -1.69 -26.10
CA ASP A 520 -17.92 -0.64 -25.28
C ASP A 520 -19.33 -0.33 -25.78
N ALA A 521 -19.54 -0.31 -27.10
CA ALA A 521 -20.85 -0.11 -27.74
C ALA A 521 -21.90 -1.13 -27.27
N THR A 522 -21.51 -2.39 -27.05
CA THR A 522 -22.41 -3.43 -26.53
C THR A 522 -22.84 -3.13 -25.09
N SER A 523 -21.93 -2.63 -24.25
CA SER A 523 -22.26 -2.28 -22.85
C SER A 523 -23.22 -1.09 -22.72
N LYS A 524 -23.38 -0.31 -23.79
CA LYS A 524 -24.33 0.82 -23.90
C LYS A 524 -25.70 0.40 -24.41
N MET A 525 -25.90 -0.87 -24.75
CA MET A 525 -27.20 -1.39 -25.16
C MET A 525 -28.10 -1.58 -23.95
N GLN A 526 -29.34 -1.10 -24.04
CA GLN A 526 -30.36 -1.43 -23.04
C GLN A 526 -30.80 -2.88 -23.23
N SER A 527 -30.93 -3.62 -22.13
CA SER A 527 -31.34 -5.04 -22.11
C SER A 527 -32.81 -5.28 -22.46
N ASN A 528 -33.51 -4.28 -23.01
CA ASN A 528 -34.91 -4.44 -23.40
C ASN A 528 -35.01 -5.32 -24.66
N ILE A 529 -35.49 -6.54 -24.46
CA ILE A 529 -35.60 -7.58 -25.49
C ILE A 529 -36.49 -7.13 -26.66
N THR A 530 -37.51 -6.30 -26.42
CA THR A 530 -38.47 -5.94 -27.47
C THR A 530 -37.93 -4.87 -28.41
N LEU A 531 -37.12 -3.94 -27.90
CA LEU A 531 -36.54 -2.88 -28.71
C LEU A 531 -35.20 -2.44 -28.10
N PRO A 532 -34.09 -3.00 -28.57
CA PRO A 532 -32.79 -2.72 -27.98
C PRO A 532 -32.27 -1.36 -28.44
N VAL A 533 -32.46 -0.36 -27.59
CA VAL A 533 -32.00 0.99 -27.83
C VAL A 533 -30.62 1.17 -27.18
N SER A 534 -29.65 1.61 -27.98
CA SER A 534 -28.32 1.99 -27.53
C SER A 534 -28.34 3.40 -26.92
N LEU A 535 -27.54 3.60 -25.87
CA LEU A 535 -27.18 4.95 -25.42
C LEU A 535 -26.39 5.69 -26.52
N PRO A 536 -26.34 7.03 -26.50
CA PRO A 536 -25.57 7.79 -27.49
C PRO A 536 -24.12 7.31 -27.57
N LEU A 537 -23.68 6.98 -28.78
CA LEU A 537 -22.30 6.60 -29.08
C LEU A 537 -21.51 7.81 -29.57
N SER A 538 -20.19 7.74 -29.49
CA SER A 538 -19.33 8.77 -30.07
C SER A 538 -19.43 8.76 -31.59
N SER A 539 -19.29 9.92 -32.23
CA SER A 539 -19.19 10.02 -33.70
C SER A 539 -17.98 9.26 -34.29
N THR A 540 -16.98 8.96 -33.45
CA THR A 540 -15.81 8.13 -33.76
C THR A 540 -15.73 6.96 -32.79
N GLN A 541 -16.86 6.28 -32.54
CA GLN A 541 -16.95 5.12 -31.67
C GLN A 541 -15.90 4.05 -32.02
N TRP A 542 -15.58 3.83 -33.30
CA TRP A 542 -14.54 2.87 -33.68
C TRP A 542 -13.17 3.18 -33.06
N LYS A 543 -12.81 4.46 -32.87
CA LYS A 543 -11.58 4.87 -32.17
C LYS A 543 -11.68 4.59 -30.66
N VAL A 544 -12.87 4.74 -30.08
CA VAL A 544 -13.15 4.38 -28.66
C VAL A 544 -12.95 2.88 -28.45
N GLU A 545 -13.46 2.05 -29.36
CA GLU A 545 -13.29 0.60 -29.29
C GLU A 545 -11.82 0.18 -29.47
N ALA A 546 -11.14 0.72 -30.49
CA ALA A 546 -9.72 0.47 -30.71
C ALA A 546 -8.87 0.82 -29.48
N LYS A 547 -9.19 1.93 -28.81
CA LYS A 547 -8.56 2.36 -27.56
C LYS A 547 -8.81 1.39 -26.42
N ALA A 548 -10.07 0.99 -26.21
CA ALA A 548 -10.42 0.05 -25.15
C ALA A 548 -9.75 -1.32 -25.36
N LEU A 549 -9.66 -1.81 -26.60
CA LEU A 549 -8.97 -3.04 -26.95
C LEU A 549 -7.45 -2.91 -26.76
N PHE A 550 -6.85 -1.76 -27.10
CA PHE A 550 -5.45 -1.50 -26.85
C PHE A 550 -5.12 -1.49 -25.35
N GLU A 551 -5.88 -0.77 -24.53
CA GLU A 551 -5.72 -0.73 -23.07
C GLU A 551 -5.92 -2.11 -22.44
N THR A 552 -6.91 -2.87 -22.92
CA THR A 552 -7.11 -4.27 -22.52
C THR A 552 -5.89 -5.12 -22.85
N SER A 553 -5.29 -4.94 -24.03
CA SER A 553 -4.07 -5.66 -24.42
C SER A 553 -2.85 -5.31 -23.56
N LEU A 554 -2.77 -4.08 -23.03
CA LEU A 554 -1.72 -3.66 -22.10
C LEU A 554 -1.94 -4.26 -20.71
N ALA A 555 -3.17 -4.21 -20.20
CA ALA A 555 -3.54 -4.86 -18.93
C ALA A 555 -3.25 -6.36 -18.98
N ARG A 556 -3.51 -6.99 -20.13
CA ARG A 556 -3.25 -8.41 -20.38
C ARG A 556 -1.77 -8.79 -20.21
N ILE A 557 -0.82 -7.92 -20.60
CA ILE A 557 0.63 -8.17 -20.38
C ILE A 557 0.90 -8.41 -18.89
N GLN A 558 0.31 -7.58 -18.02
CA GLN A 558 0.54 -7.65 -16.58
C GLN A 558 -0.20 -8.85 -15.95
N ILE A 559 -1.45 -9.09 -16.37
CA ILE A 559 -2.30 -10.17 -15.86
C ILE A 559 -1.74 -11.53 -16.24
N GLU A 560 -1.31 -11.73 -17.49
CA GLU A 560 -0.77 -13.02 -17.91
C GLU A 560 0.51 -13.36 -17.18
N LEU A 561 1.42 -12.40 -17.03
CA LEU A 561 2.65 -12.64 -16.29
C LEU A 561 2.36 -13.02 -14.83
N ARG A 562 1.41 -12.33 -14.20
CA ARG A 562 0.92 -12.66 -12.85
C ARG A 562 0.30 -14.06 -12.80
N ASP A 563 -0.50 -14.43 -13.80
CA ASP A 563 -1.18 -15.72 -13.85
C ASP A 563 -0.20 -16.89 -14.08
N TYR A 564 0.84 -16.71 -14.90
CA TYR A 564 1.94 -17.67 -15.05
C TYR A 564 2.69 -17.89 -13.74
N VAL A 565 2.95 -16.79 -13.04
CA VAL A 565 3.69 -16.79 -11.79
C VAL A 565 2.87 -17.34 -10.61
N ARG A 566 1.54 -17.27 -10.68
CA ARG A 566 0.65 -17.91 -9.70
C ARG A 566 0.37 -19.36 -10.02
N GLY A 567 0.52 -19.77 -11.28
CA GLY A 567 0.15 -21.11 -11.71
C GLY A 567 -1.34 -21.27 -11.94
N ARG A 568 -2.05 -20.22 -12.37
CA ARG A 568 -3.52 -20.22 -12.47
C ARG A 568 -4.09 -21.40 -13.29
N GLY A 569 -3.34 -21.87 -14.29
CA GLY A 569 -3.73 -23.01 -15.13
C GLY A 569 -3.31 -24.38 -14.60
N ALA A 570 -2.63 -24.49 -13.45
CA ALA A 570 -2.11 -25.77 -12.96
C ALA A 570 -3.20 -26.77 -12.60
N ASN A 571 -4.32 -26.26 -12.08
CA ASN A 571 -5.49 -27.06 -11.69
C ASN A 571 -6.52 -27.18 -12.82
N GLU A 572 -6.26 -26.56 -13.98
CA GLU A 572 -7.16 -26.62 -15.13
C GLU A 572 -6.96 -27.93 -15.90
N CYS A 573 -8.05 -28.61 -16.20
CA CYS A 573 -7.99 -29.88 -16.91
C CYS A 573 -7.39 -29.72 -18.32
N ASN A 574 -6.51 -30.65 -18.71
CA ASN A 574 -5.75 -30.65 -19.97
C ASN A 574 -4.76 -29.50 -20.13
N PHE A 575 -4.51 -28.69 -19.10
CA PHE A 575 -3.41 -27.75 -19.14
C PHE A 575 -2.11 -28.47 -18.81
N ALA A 576 -1.07 -28.19 -19.60
CA ALA A 576 0.27 -28.68 -19.36
C ALA A 576 1.19 -27.46 -19.20
N ASN A 577 2.12 -27.57 -18.25
CA ASN A 577 3.17 -26.58 -18.12
C ASN A 577 4.11 -26.69 -19.32
N ARG A 578 4.19 -25.63 -20.13
CA ARG A 578 5.08 -25.49 -21.29
C ARG A 578 6.18 -24.48 -21.04
N ILE A 579 6.58 -24.32 -19.77
CA ILE A 579 7.76 -23.54 -19.44
C ILE A 579 8.99 -24.20 -20.08
N ASP A 580 9.85 -23.39 -20.69
CA ASP A 580 11.08 -23.87 -21.31
C ASP A 580 12.06 -24.38 -20.24
N ASP A 581 12.80 -25.44 -20.57
CA ASP A 581 13.80 -26.01 -19.67
C ASP A 581 14.81 -24.93 -19.23
N GLY A 582 14.96 -24.79 -17.92
CA GLY A 582 15.84 -23.80 -17.30
C GLY A 582 15.13 -22.58 -16.71
N PHE A 583 13.87 -22.29 -17.05
CA PHE A 583 13.16 -21.12 -16.52
C PHE A 583 12.22 -21.40 -15.33
N LEU A 584 12.33 -22.58 -14.71
CA LEU A 584 11.52 -22.99 -13.55
C LEU A 584 11.64 -22.02 -12.36
N ASP A 585 12.72 -21.25 -12.27
CA ASP A 585 12.97 -20.27 -11.22
C ASP A 585 12.31 -18.89 -11.45
N MET A 586 11.55 -18.71 -12.56
CA MET A 586 10.93 -17.42 -12.94
C MET A 586 10.05 -16.79 -11.86
N CYS A 587 9.40 -17.59 -11.02
CA CYS A 587 8.55 -17.06 -9.96
C CYS A 587 9.33 -16.21 -8.95
N SER A 588 10.57 -16.60 -8.65
CA SER A 588 11.42 -15.87 -7.72
C SER A 588 11.87 -14.50 -8.26
N ALA A 589 11.68 -14.26 -9.56
CA ALA A 589 12.00 -13.00 -10.23
C ALA A 589 10.78 -12.13 -10.52
N TYR A 590 9.58 -12.48 -10.05
CA TYR A 590 8.39 -11.65 -10.22
C TYR A 590 8.00 -10.94 -8.92
N GLN A 591 7.93 -9.61 -8.98
CA GLN A 591 7.46 -8.72 -7.93
C GLN A 591 6.02 -8.29 -8.20
N PHE A 592 5.19 -8.30 -7.15
CA PHE A 592 3.84 -7.74 -7.18
C PHE A 592 3.54 -7.02 -5.88
N ARG A 593 2.53 -6.15 -5.92
CA ARG A 593 2.03 -5.50 -4.71
C ARG A 593 1.01 -6.43 -4.04
N THR A 594 1.28 -6.83 -2.82
CA THR A 594 0.35 -7.58 -1.97
C THR A 594 -0.69 -6.61 -1.42
N VAL A 595 -1.96 -6.96 -1.58
CA VAL A 595 -3.09 -6.26 -0.96
C VAL A 595 -3.40 -6.98 0.35
N GLY A 596 -3.47 -6.24 1.45
CA GLY A 596 -3.71 -6.84 2.78
C GLY A 596 -2.48 -7.53 3.41
N TRP A 597 -1.27 -7.29 2.90
CA TRP A 597 -0.03 -7.72 3.56
C TRP A 597 0.92 -6.54 3.70
N LYS A 598 1.72 -6.56 4.76
CA LYS A 598 2.72 -5.53 5.05
C LYS A 598 4.09 -6.17 5.19
N ASN A 599 5.10 -5.53 4.63
CA ASN A 599 6.49 -5.91 4.84
C ASN A 599 7.01 -5.22 6.09
N LEU A 600 7.49 -5.98 7.07
CA LEU A 600 8.20 -5.49 8.23
C LEU A 600 9.71 -5.48 7.98
N ASN A 601 10.39 -4.43 8.44
CA ASN A 601 11.84 -4.43 8.55
C ASN A 601 12.28 -5.39 9.67
N ALA A 602 12.86 -6.53 9.30
CA ALA A 602 13.28 -7.57 10.25
C ALA A 602 14.27 -7.02 11.29
N ALA A 603 15.24 -6.21 10.86
CA ALA A 603 16.24 -5.63 11.76
C ALA A 603 15.60 -4.68 12.78
N GLY A 604 14.66 -3.85 12.32
CA GLY A 604 13.89 -2.96 13.20
C GLY A 604 13.04 -3.75 14.20
N PHE A 605 12.36 -4.79 13.74
CA PHE A 605 11.55 -5.66 14.61
C PHE A 605 12.39 -6.36 15.69
N TRP A 606 13.49 -7.01 15.29
CA TRP A 606 14.38 -7.70 16.23
C TRP A 606 15.08 -6.74 17.20
N LEU A 607 15.42 -5.53 16.76
CA LEU A 607 16.00 -4.51 17.63
C LEU A 607 15.00 -4.08 18.71
N VAL A 608 13.74 -3.81 18.33
CA VAL A 608 12.69 -3.43 19.31
C VAL A 608 12.42 -4.58 20.28
N LEU A 609 12.28 -5.81 19.78
CA LEU A 609 12.07 -6.98 20.63
C LEU A 609 13.26 -7.20 21.58
N GLY A 610 14.49 -7.07 21.07
CA GLY A 610 15.71 -7.18 21.87
C GLY A 610 15.78 -6.12 22.97
N LEU A 611 15.46 -4.86 22.67
CA LEU A 611 15.41 -3.79 23.67
C LEU A 611 14.38 -4.06 24.76
N VAL A 612 13.18 -4.52 24.39
CA VAL A 612 12.13 -4.89 25.35
C VAL A 612 12.60 -6.01 26.27
N LEU A 613 13.21 -7.06 25.72
CA LEU A 613 13.74 -8.17 26.52
C LEU A 613 14.84 -7.70 27.46
N ILE A 614 15.77 -6.86 26.99
CA ILE A 614 16.83 -6.29 27.84
C ILE A 614 16.23 -5.50 29.00
N ILE A 615 15.27 -4.60 28.73
CA ILE A 615 14.60 -3.82 29.78
C ILE A 615 13.89 -4.74 30.78
N TYR A 616 13.21 -5.78 30.28
CA TYR A 616 12.54 -6.76 31.12
C TYR A 616 13.53 -7.51 32.02
N PHE A 617 14.61 -8.08 31.47
CA PHE A 617 15.62 -8.80 32.26
C PHE A 617 16.32 -7.90 33.28
N LEU A 618 16.61 -6.65 32.92
CA LEU A 618 17.17 -5.66 33.85
C LEU A 618 16.23 -5.33 35.00
N SER A 619 14.92 -5.51 34.82
CA SER A 619 13.89 -5.26 35.83
C SER A 619 13.58 -6.45 36.74
N ILE A 620 14.14 -7.63 36.48
CA ILE A 620 13.91 -8.81 37.33
C ILE A 620 14.62 -8.60 38.67
N GLU A 621 13.86 -8.77 39.75
CA GLU A 621 14.37 -8.85 41.11
C GLU A 621 14.83 -10.28 41.38
N TRP A 622 16.11 -10.44 41.74
CA TRP A 622 16.66 -11.71 42.18
C TRP A 622 16.98 -11.61 43.68
N LYS A 623 16.53 -12.60 44.44
CA LYS A 623 16.83 -12.72 45.86
C LYS A 623 18.20 -13.36 46.07
N ARG A 624 19.16 -12.58 46.53
CA ARG A 624 20.53 -13.05 46.80
C ARG A 624 20.54 -13.89 48.09
N GLU A 625 21.56 -14.73 48.28
CA GLU A 625 21.67 -15.63 49.46
C GLU A 625 21.66 -14.89 50.80
N ASP A 626 22.01 -13.60 50.80
CA ASP A 626 21.95 -12.68 51.95
C ASP A 626 20.51 -12.22 52.30
N GLY A 627 19.51 -12.68 51.53
CA GLY A 627 18.10 -12.35 51.73
C GLY A 627 17.70 -10.96 51.23
N GLN A 628 18.60 -10.21 50.59
CA GLN A 628 18.25 -8.94 49.96
C GLN A 628 17.77 -9.15 48.52
N ASP A 629 16.63 -8.54 48.21
CA ASP A 629 16.12 -8.46 46.84
C ASP A 629 16.90 -7.35 46.12
N LYS A 630 17.72 -7.72 45.14
CA LYS A 630 18.43 -6.77 44.26
C LYS A 630 17.92 -6.92 42.84
N LEU A 631 17.89 -5.80 42.11
CA LEU A 631 17.61 -5.86 40.68
C LEU A 631 18.87 -6.32 39.96
N LEU A 632 18.70 -7.13 38.91
CA LEU A 632 19.82 -7.55 38.07
C LEU A 632 20.59 -6.36 37.49
N ALA A 633 19.90 -5.26 37.16
CA ALA A 633 20.52 -4.01 36.72
C ALA A 633 21.51 -3.42 37.75
N GLU A 634 21.26 -3.60 39.04
CA GLU A 634 22.12 -3.06 40.10
C GLU A 634 23.44 -3.83 40.20
N ASP A 635 23.39 -5.17 40.11
CA ASP A 635 24.61 -5.99 40.11
C ASP A 635 25.43 -5.79 38.83
N LEU A 636 24.75 -5.67 37.67
CA LEU A 636 25.42 -5.34 36.41
C LEU A 636 26.12 -3.97 36.47
N PHE A 637 25.46 -2.97 37.06
CA PHE A 637 26.03 -1.63 37.19
C PHE A 637 27.25 -1.61 38.13
N GLU A 638 27.19 -2.30 39.26
CA GLU A 638 28.35 -2.42 40.16
C GLU A 638 29.51 -3.17 39.49
N ALA A 639 29.23 -4.21 38.70
CA ALA A 639 30.25 -4.91 37.91
C ALA A 639 30.90 -3.98 36.86
N ILE A 640 30.10 -3.19 36.14
CA ILE A 640 30.60 -2.19 35.18
C ILE A 640 31.45 -1.13 35.89
N LYS A 641 31.01 -0.64 37.05
CA LYS A 641 31.73 0.35 37.86
C LYS A 641 33.07 -0.18 38.35
N LEU A 642 33.13 -1.45 38.77
CA LEU A 642 34.37 -2.13 39.14
C LEU A 642 35.33 -2.23 37.95
N GLY A 643 34.84 -2.65 36.78
CA GLY A 643 35.65 -2.73 35.55
C GLY A 643 36.17 -1.36 35.10
N LEU A 644 35.33 -0.31 35.13
CA LEU A 644 35.76 1.06 34.82
C LEU A 644 36.82 1.55 35.80
N ARG A 645 36.68 1.25 37.10
CA ARG A 645 37.68 1.63 38.11
C ARG A 645 39.02 0.95 37.84
N GLU A 646 39.03 -0.30 37.41
CA GLU A 646 40.27 -0.97 36.98
C GLU A 646 40.90 -0.28 35.77
N VAL A 647 40.11 0.04 34.74
CA VAL A 647 40.60 0.74 33.54
C VAL A 647 41.19 2.11 33.89
N TYR A 648 40.52 2.91 34.72
CA TYR A 648 41.03 4.21 35.15
C TYR A 648 42.26 4.12 36.08
N SER A 649 42.40 3.04 36.86
CA SER A 649 43.56 2.84 37.74
C SER A 649 44.85 2.42 37.02
N VAL A 650 44.74 2.03 35.74
CA VAL A 650 45.88 1.67 34.89
C VAL A 650 46.52 2.92 34.28
N ASP A 651 45.76 4.00 34.08
CA ASP A 651 46.25 5.24 33.46
C ASP A 651 46.99 6.16 34.46
N GLU A 652 46.81 5.99 35.78
CA GLU A 652 47.59 6.72 36.81
C GLU A 652 48.98 6.09 37.09
N ARG A 653 49.36 5.02 36.39
CA ARG A 653 50.66 4.34 36.53
C ARG A 653 51.57 4.41 35.30
N GLY A 654 51.17 5.16 34.26
CA GLY A 654 52.04 5.64 33.18
C GLY A 654 52.23 7.14 33.30
#